data_AF-A0A9N9EAA9-F1
#
_entry.id   AF-A0A9N9EAA9-F1
#
_cell.length_a   1.000
_cell.length_b   1.000
_cell.length_c   1.000
_cell.angle_alpha   90.00
_cell.angle_beta   90.00
_cell.angle_gamma   90.00
#
_symmetry.space_group_name_H-M   'P 1'
#
loop_
_entity.id
_entity.type
_entity.pdbx_description
1 polymer ?
#
loop_
_entity_poly.entity_id
_entity_poly.type
_entity_poly.pdbx_seq_one_letter_code
_entity_poly.pdbx_strand_id
1 'polypeptide(L)'
;EAVPDIYQQKIVVAIAEIYKSNDLNYFLTEHLNTIPTLIQELDRFSAKVQDVFRESGGFVCLVSLLVGLEDVYKQLIQNSVEKDVKIDATNADSQIDHTNCDTDIMSMKIQAIDTLKAIFVVFAEAMSNHDSNRRFFSNSIGFKSVEDAICLTEMFKLPGAPENLFGILFGFAIENESVADVFIDRQDISNNVNQVKIEEMFGNFTDEIHNPDIIPTIMKLQLCVNRDSRLFLKIYEALVALSFANRRNQVMLNKSGVLEIVLHRLFPASIRYTEKGTINASNHTQEKKLLTKLAQRLIEMGVTTKEIRFLFEQFENGNQCPKAITDTDGTFMTAMDMVLFGVQRSRWPRFIQFDMCQFGYSCLEMNSLSDRPFPPTSGGYTFMSWLDIENFDSEMNLTLLGLSDDEKKCYLQIYFEAQTHKLVVQTSPKQTTRFDNFEFRTGYWYHIALVHRRSRLGQSSLMSLYVDGRFVDEQKCPYLNQSVTNRPIKTFIGTPKEIAKKLDKGKTKLSWDLGPCYFFEDDLDGDIISVYCHLGPRYSSNFQDSLGQFQTYQTSTLLNMRLEALSRQRSDSAIELDNLPIVNAIRGNNSQTLPEEKIIFAFNASNVLVCGQNASILGAGLSEGTSQALLGNVNTKVILNAAVPKVERALRVLHGLAYLQGDPVTAVPYGMDDSIWKIGGSA
;
A
#
# COMPACT_ATOMS: atom_id res chain seq x y z
N GLU A 1 16.80 20.70 8.86
CA GLU A 1 17.11 22.09 8.47
C GLU A 1 15.82 22.88 8.58
N ALA A 2 15.88 24.09 9.14
CA ALA A 2 14.72 24.96 9.30
C ALA A 2 14.38 25.62 7.96
N VAL A 3 13.11 25.54 7.56
CA VAL A 3 12.58 26.28 6.41
C VAL A 3 12.41 27.75 6.84
N PRO A 4 12.71 28.74 5.98
CA PRO A 4 12.73 30.15 6.38
C PRO A 4 11.36 30.67 6.86
N ASP A 5 11.40 31.45 7.95
CA ASP A 5 10.33 32.19 8.67
C ASP A 5 9.21 32.81 7.81
N ILE A 6 9.47 33.04 6.53
CA ILE A 6 8.55 33.67 5.57
C ILE A 6 7.30 32.79 5.32
N TYR A 7 7.40 31.46 5.38
CA TYR A 7 6.25 30.57 5.18
C TYR A 7 5.37 30.44 6.43
N GLN A 8 5.96 30.41 7.63
CA GLN A 8 5.24 30.43 8.90
C GLN A 8 4.47 31.75 9.10
N GLN A 9 5.09 32.89 8.75
CA GLN A 9 4.40 34.17 8.77
C GLN A 9 3.22 34.21 7.80
N LYS A 10 3.29 33.57 6.63
CA LYS A 10 2.17 33.54 5.67
C LYS A 10 0.98 32.73 6.16
N ILE A 11 1.20 31.61 6.86
CA ILE A 11 0.12 30.77 7.41
C ILE A 11 -0.54 31.45 8.63
N VAL A 12 0.25 32.04 9.53
CA VAL A 12 -0.25 32.84 10.67
C VAL A 12 -1.03 34.06 10.17
N VAL A 13 -0.51 34.77 9.16
CA VAL A 13 -1.18 35.93 8.56
C VAL A 13 -2.45 35.50 7.81
N ALA A 14 -2.45 34.37 7.10
CA ALA A 14 -3.66 33.85 6.44
C ALA A 14 -4.75 33.52 7.47
N ILE A 15 -4.42 32.78 8.55
CA ILE A 15 -5.38 32.43 9.62
C ILE A 15 -5.84 33.67 10.39
N ALA A 16 -4.96 34.66 10.60
CA ALA A 16 -5.30 35.95 11.21
C ALA A 16 -6.10 36.89 10.28
N GLU A 17 -5.94 36.80 8.96
CA GLU A 17 -6.72 37.54 7.96
C GLU A 17 -8.11 36.94 7.78
N ILE A 18 -8.23 35.59 7.79
CA ILE A 18 -9.50 34.86 7.85
C ILE A 18 -10.29 35.21 9.13
N TYR A 19 -9.57 35.45 10.24
CA TYR A 19 -10.16 35.88 11.51
C TYR A 19 -10.61 37.36 11.49
N LYS A 20 -9.89 38.23 10.77
CA LYS A 20 -10.24 39.66 10.63
C LYS A 20 -11.39 39.91 9.64
N SER A 21 -11.69 38.97 8.76
CA SER A 21 -12.71 39.15 7.71
C SER A 21 -14.10 38.65 8.08
N ASN A 22 -14.31 38.10 9.30
CA ASN A 22 -15.60 37.54 9.69
C ASN A 22 -16.00 37.87 11.15
N ASP A 23 -16.82 38.89 11.32
CA ASP A 23 -17.38 39.33 12.61
C ASP A 23 -18.47 38.39 13.18
N LEU A 24 -18.80 37.27 12.51
CA LEU A 24 -20.01 36.48 12.78
C LEU A 24 -19.84 35.17 13.55
N ASN A 25 -18.65 34.84 14.07
CA ASN A 25 -18.47 33.63 14.88
C ASN A 25 -17.98 33.93 16.31
N TYR A 26 -18.88 34.47 17.13
CA TYR A 26 -18.72 34.58 18.60
C TYR A 26 -18.42 33.22 19.27
N PHE A 27 -18.82 32.11 18.64
CA PHE A 27 -18.60 30.74 19.14
C PHE A 27 -17.14 30.26 19.02
N LEU A 28 -16.34 30.85 18.11
CA LEU A 28 -14.93 30.49 17.91
C LEU A 28 -14.01 31.16 18.93
N THR A 29 -14.40 32.31 19.49
CA THR A 29 -13.53 33.16 20.33
C THR A 29 -13.16 32.52 21.67
N GLU A 30 -14.00 31.64 22.22
CA GLU A 30 -13.75 31.01 23.53
C GLU A 30 -12.76 29.83 23.46
N HIS A 31 -12.58 29.23 22.27
CA HIS A 31 -11.69 28.08 22.05
C HIS A 31 -10.39 28.42 21.30
N LEU A 32 -10.12 29.70 20.99
CA LEU A 32 -9.09 30.12 20.02
C LEU A 32 -7.74 30.58 20.60
N ASN A 33 -7.53 30.60 21.91
CA ASN A 33 -6.19 30.88 22.47
C ASN A 33 -5.18 29.73 22.26
N THR A 34 -5.60 28.60 21.69
CA THR A 34 -4.75 27.41 21.48
C THR A 34 -4.22 27.30 20.06
N ILE A 35 -4.95 27.75 19.03
CA ILE A 35 -4.56 27.52 17.62
C ILE A 35 -3.35 28.39 17.20
N PRO A 36 -3.29 29.72 17.46
CA PRO A 36 -2.11 30.52 17.16
C PRO A 36 -0.86 30.07 17.92
N THR A 37 -1.04 29.53 19.13
CA THR A 37 0.05 28.97 19.96
C THR A 37 0.50 27.60 19.46
N LEU A 38 -0.42 26.74 18.99
CA LEU A 38 -0.12 25.50 18.26
C LEU A 38 0.62 25.77 16.95
N ILE A 39 0.29 26.90 16.30
CA ILE A 39 0.91 27.36 15.06
C ILE A 39 2.30 27.96 15.31
N GLN A 40 2.55 28.60 16.45
CA GLN A 40 3.91 29.01 16.86
C GLN A 40 4.82 27.81 17.19
N GLU A 41 4.25 26.69 17.63
CA GLU A 41 4.97 25.43 17.93
C GLU A 41 5.04 24.47 16.72
N LEU A 42 4.58 24.90 15.53
CA LEU A 42 4.48 24.09 14.29
C LEU A 42 5.79 23.55 13.74
N ASP A 43 6.94 24.00 14.23
CA ASP A 43 8.21 23.69 13.57
C ASP A 43 8.53 22.18 13.59
N ARG A 44 7.86 21.41 14.47
CA ARG A 44 7.53 19.99 14.29
C ARG A 44 6.27 19.66 15.07
N PHE A 45 5.18 19.20 14.43
CA PHE A 45 4.17 18.40 15.13
C PHE A 45 4.88 17.14 15.65
N SER A 46 5.41 17.22 16.86
CA SER A 46 5.91 16.03 17.53
C SER A 46 4.72 15.11 17.78
N ALA A 47 4.95 13.79 17.84
CA ALA A 47 3.89 12.83 18.14
C ALA A 47 3.05 13.23 19.38
N LYS A 48 3.68 13.86 20.37
CA LYS A 48 3.00 14.38 21.57
C LYS A 48 2.01 15.52 21.25
N VAL A 49 2.35 16.44 20.35
CA VAL A 49 1.44 17.52 19.94
C VAL A 49 0.29 16.95 19.11
N GLN A 50 0.55 15.96 18.26
CA GLN A 50 -0.49 15.25 17.51
C GLN A 50 -1.46 14.53 18.47
N ASP A 51 -0.96 13.92 19.55
CA ASP A 51 -1.78 13.32 20.61
C ASP A 51 -2.62 14.36 21.36
N VAL A 52 -2.01 15.47 21.80
CA VAL A 52 -2.73 16.55 22.49
C VAL A 52 -3.79 17.17 21.59
N PHE A 53 -3.50 17.35 20.29
CA PHE A 53 -4.48 17.84 19.32
C PHE A 53 -5.70 16.93 19.24
N ARG A 54 -5.49 15.61 19.19
CA ARG A 54 -6.56 14.61 19.22
C ARG A 54 -7.38 14.69 20.51
N GLU A 55 -6.72 14.69 21.66
CA GLU A 55 -7.35 14.70 22.99
C GLU A 55 -8.11 15.99 23.27
N SER A 56 -7.63 17.12 22.75
CA SER A 56 -8.26 18.44 22.88
C SER A 56 -9.44 18.65 21.92
N GLY A 57 -9.85 17.63 21.15
CA GLY A 57 -10.95 17.73 20.20
C GLY A 57 -10.62 18.52 18.92
N GLY A 58 -9.34 18.67 18.57
CA GLY A 58 -8.89 19.46 17.42
C GLY A 58 -9.53 19.04 16.09
N PHE A 59 -9.69 17.73 15.86
CA PHE A 59 -10.37 17.23 14.66
C PHE A 59 -11.86 17.62 14.58
N VAL A 60 -12.56 17.69 15.72
CA VAL A 60 -13.96 18.14 15.77
C VAL A 60 -14.03 19.62 15.45
N CYS A 61 -13.10 20.42 15.98
CA CYS A 61 -12.97 21.84 15.66
C CYS A 61 -12.77 22.06 14.15
N LEU A 62 -11.89 21.29 13.49
CA LEU A 62 -11.67 21.39 12.04
C LEU A 62 -12.93 21.07 11.23
N VAL A 63 -13.71 20.06 11.61
CA VAL A 63 -14.99 19.76 10.96
C VAL A 63 -16.00 20.89 11.18
N SER A 64 -16.08 21.45 12.39
CA SER A 64 -16.93 22.62 12.67
C SER A 64 -16.52 23.85 11.86
N LEU A 65 -15.23 24.07 11.62
CA LEU A 65 -14.73 25.13 10.75
C LEU A 65 -15.18 24.94 9.30
N LEU A 66 -15.20 23.70 8.79
CA LEU A 66 -15.76 23.41 7.46
C LEU A 66 -17.24 23.77 7.38
N VAL A 67 -18.03 23.44 8.41
CA VAL A 67 -19.45 23.81 8.48
C VAL A 67 -19.60 25.34 8.53
N GLY A 68 -18.74 26.04 9.27
CA GLY A 68 -18.76 27.50 9.36
C GLY A 68 -18.52 28.24 8.03
N LEU A 69 -18.00 27.56 7.00
CA LEU A 69 -17.88 28.12 5.65
C LEU A 69 -19.23 28.23 4.93
N GLU A 70 -20.29 27.60 5.43
CA GLU A 70 -21.63 27.63 4.83
C GLU A 70 -22.17 29.05 4.64
N ASP A 71 -22.11 29.89 5.67
CA ASP A 71 -22.61 31.25 5.58
C ASP A 71 -21.80 32.11 4.60
N VAL A 72 -20.49 31.86 4.52
CA VAL A 72 -19.57 32.56 3.60
C VAL A 72 -19.89 32.22 2.14
N TYR A 73 -20.04 30.94 1.82
CA TYR A 73 -20.38 30.53 0.45
C TYR A 73 -21.80 30.94 0.05
N LYS A 74 -22.78 30.93 0.97
CA LYS A 74 -24.12 31.46 0.71
C LYS A 74 -24.09 32.94 0.35
N GLN A 75 -23.32 33.75 1.08
CA GLN A 75 -23.15 35.17 0.76
C GLN A 75 -22.49 35.37 -0.61
N LEU A 76 -21.45 34.60 -0.93
CA LEU A 76 -20.79 34.64 -2.24
C LEU A 76 -21.76 34.28 -3.38
N ILE A 77 -22.60 33.25 -3.18
CA ILE A 77 -23.61 32.85 -4.16
C ILE A 77 -24.64 33.97 -4.35
N GLN A 78 -25.18 34.54 -3.26
CA GLN A 78 -26.16 35.62 -3.34
C GLN A 78 -25.59 36.83 -4.10
N ASN A 79 -24.36 37.23 -3.79
CA ASN A 79 -23.68 38.35 -4.46
C ASN A 79 -23.41 38.06 -5.95
N SER A 80 -23.16 36.80 -6.32
CA SER A 80 -22.98 36.41 -7.73
C SER A 80 -24.30 36.48 -8.53
N VAL A 81 -25.42 36.09 -7.91
CA VAL A 81 -26.75 36.12 -8.55
C VAL A 81 -27.26 37.56 -8.73
N GLU A 82 -27.03 38.44 -7.74
CA GLU A 82 -27.38 39.86 -7.86
C GLU A 82 -26.62 40.58 -8.97
N LYS A 83 -25.41 40.08 -9.31
CA LYS A 83 -24.59 40.59 -10.41
C LYS A 83 -25.17 40.22 -11.78
N ASP A 84 -25.58 38.96 -11.96
CA ASP A 84 -26.20 38.51 -13.22
C ASP A 84 -27.54 39.22 -13.49
N VAL A 85 -28.35 39.47 -12.46
CA VAL A 85 -29.63 40.20 -12.58
C VAL A 85 -29.43 41.68 -12.92
N LYS A 86 -28.39 42.34 -12.40
CA LYS A 86 -28.08 43.73 -12.74
C LYS A 86 -27.55 43.87 -14.17
N ILE A 87 -26.73 42.92 -14.64
CA ILE A 87 -26.21 42.92 -16.01
C ILE A 87 -27.34 42.76 -17.04
N ASP A 88 -28.36 41.95 -16.78
CA ASP A 88 -29.54 41.82 -17.65
C ASP A 88 -30.47 43.05 -17.60
N ALA A 89 -30.45 43.84 -16.52
CA ALA A 89 -31.30 45.02 -16.33
C ALA A 89 -30.69 46.33 -16.85
N THR A 90 -29.36 46.44 -16.99
CA THR A 90 -28.70 47.69 -17.42
C THR A 90 -27.92 47.51 -18.73
N ASN A 91 -28.64 47.51 -19.84
CA ASN A 91 -28.15 48.07 -21.10
C ASN A 91 -28.45 49.58 -21.14
N ALA A 92 -27.88 50.36 -20.19
CA ALA A 92 -27.76 51.82 -20.28
C ALA A 92 -26.98 52.37 -19.07
N ASP A 93 -25.78 52.90 -19.34
CA ASP A 93 -25.06 53.95 -18.63
C ASP A 93 -25.04 53.98 -17.09
N SER A 94 -24.04 53.31 -16.48
CA SER A 94 -23.33 53.81 -15.29
C SER A 94 -22.02 53.05 -15.05
N GLN A 95 -20.89 53.62 -15.44
CA GLN A 95 -19.59 52.92 -15.54
C GLN A 95 -18.60 53.23 -14.39
N ILE A 96 -19.04 53.66 -13.20
CA ILE A 96 -18.11 54.28 -12.22
C ILE A 96 -17.98 53.58 -10.84
N ASP A 97 -18.85 52.64 -10.42
CA ASP A 97 -18.71 51.98 -9.09
C ASP A 97 -18.51 50.44 -9.11
N HIS A 98 -18.46 49.81 -10.28
CA HIS A 98 -18.42 48.34 -10.39
C HIS A 98 -17.07 47.70 -10.03
N THR A 99 -15.95 48.44 -10.03
CA THR A 99 -14.61 47.87 -9.86
C THR A 99 -14.26 47.52 -8.40
N ASN A 100 -14.76 48.26 -7.41
CA ASN A 100 -14.45 47.98 -6.00
C ASN A 100 -15.20 46.75 -5.47
N CYS A 101 -16.49 46.62 -5.78
CA CYS A 101 -17.31 45.48 -5.36
C CYS A 101 -16.80 44.14 -5.94
N ASP A 102 -16.33 44.14 -7.19
CA ASP A 102 -15.75 42.96 -7.82
C ASP A 102 -14.43 42.51 -7.19
N THR A 103 -13.64 43.48 -6.70
CA THR A 103 -12.38 43.21 -6.01
C THR A 103 -12.63 42.60 -4.62
N ASP A 104 -13.65 43.09 -3.91
CA ASP A 104 -14.02 42.59 -2.58
C ASP A 104 -14.59 41.16 -2.64
N ILE A 105 -15.46 40.86 -3.60
CA ILE A 105 -16.02 39.50 -3.80
C ILE A 105 -14.92 38.50 -4.18
N MET A 106 -14.00 38.90 -5.07
CA MET A 106 -12.86 38.06 -5.44
C MET A 106 -11.96 37.80 -4.22
N SER A 107 -11.73 38.82 -3.38
CA SER A 107 -10.95 38.69 -2.15
C SER A 107 -11.60 37.74 -1.14
N MET A 108 -12.91 37.86 -0.90
CA MET A 108 -13.66 36.94 -0.04
C MET A 108 -13.60 35.49 -0.53
N LYS A 109 -13.72 35.27 -1.85
CA LYS A 109 -13.60 33.94 -2.46
C LYS A 109 -12.21 33.34 -2.24
N ILE A 110 -11.15 34.14 -2.43
CA ILE A 110 -9.76 33.71 -2.21
C ILE A 110 -9.57 33.33 -0.73
N GLN A 111 -10.02 34.17 0.20
CA GLN A 111 -9.93 33.89 1.64
C GLN A 111 -10.68 32.61 2.04
N ALA A 112 -11.86 32.36 1.47
CA ALA A 112 -12.61 31.12 1.73
C ALA A 112 -11.85 29.87 1.25
N ILE A 113 -11.21 29.95 0.08
CA ILE A 113 -10.38 28.87 -0.47
C ILE A 113 -9.11 28.67 0.38
N ASP A 114 -8.44 29.74 0.79
CA ASP A 114 -7.26 29.68 1.65
C ASP A 114 -7.59 29.08 3.02
N THR A 115 -8.78 29.39 3.56
CA THR A 115 -9.29 28.77 4.79
C THR A 115 -9.47 27.27 4.61
N LEU A 116 -10.14 26.86 3.53
CA LEU A 116 -10.35 25.45 3.20
C LEU A 116 -9.01 24.71 3.07
N LYS A 117 -8.05 25.32 2.37
CA LYS A 117 -6.70 24.79 2.20
C LYS A 117 -5.97 24.64 3.53
N ALA A 118 -6.02 25.66 4.38
CA ALA A 118 -5.42 25.61 5.72
C ALA A 118 -6.01 24.50 6.59
N ILE A 119 -7.34 24.30 6.55
CA ILE A 119 -8.01 23.22 7.29
C ILE A 119 -7.44 21.85 6.89
N PHE A 120 -7.32 21.59 5.58
CA PHE A 120 -6.80 20.31 5.09
C PHE A 120 -5.29 20.13 5.31
N VAL A 121 -4.51 21.22 5.34
CA VAL A 121 -3.11 21.17 5.77
C VAL A 121 -2.99 20.76 7.24
N VAL A 122 -3.83 21.31 8.12
CA VAL A 122 -3.83 20.91 9.54
C VAL A 122 -4.30 19.46 9.70
N PHE A 123 -5.31 19.02 8.94
CA PHE A 123 -5.68 17.61 8.92
C PHE A 123 -4.50 16.72 8.51
N ALA A 124 -3.76 17.09 7.46
CA ALA A 124 -2.63 16.32 6.96
C ALA A 124 -1.53 16.23 8.02
N GLU A 125 -1.13 17.35 8.61
CA GLU A 125 -0.07 17.40 9.61
C GLU A 125 -0.45 16.66 10.90
N ALA A 126 -1.71 16.78 11.34
CA ALA A 126 -2.21 16.04 12.50
C ALA A 126 -2.26 14.52 12.27
N MET A 127 -2.34 14.05 11.02
CA MET A 127 -2.40 12.64 10.66
C MET A 127 -1.07 12.08 10.14
N SER A 128 -0.13 12.92 9.72
CA SER A 128 1.11 12.49 9.06
C SER A 128 1.96 11.63 9.99
N ASN A 129 2.32 10.43 9.50
CA ASN A 129 3.08 9.41 10.24
C ASN A 129 2.49 9.05 11.63
N HIS A 130 1.19 9.28 11.86
CA HIS A 130 0.55 9.09 13.16
C HIS A 130 -0.68 8.18 13.08
N ASP A 131 -0.45 6.86 13.10
CA ASP A 131 -1.49 5.83 12.97
C ASP A 131 -2.63 5.97 13.99
N SER A 132 -2.33 6.36 15.23
CA SER A 132 -3.34 6.54 16.28
C SER A 132 -4.30 7.70 15.98
N ASN A 133 -3.82 8.75 15.30
CA ASN A 133 -4.67 9.87 14.89
C ASN A 133 -5.53 9.51 13.68
N ARG A 134 -4.95 8.83 12.69
CA ARG A 134 -5.69 8.31 11.54
C ARG A 134 -6.83 7.38 12.00
N ARG A 135 -6.56 6.48 12.94
CA ARG A 135 -7.56 5.58 13.53
C ARG A 135 -8.64 6.31 14.30
N PHE A 136 -8.25 7.23 15.18
CA PHE A 136 -9.22 8.01 15.94
C PHE A 136 -10.13 8.79 14.99
N PHE A 137 -9.57 9.45 13.98
CA PHE A 137 -10.34 10.17 13.01
C PHE A 137 -11.30 9.25 12.26
N SER A 138 -10.80 8.12 11.72
CA SER A 138 -11.60 7.18 10.94
C SER A 138 -12.74 6.54 11.75
N ASN A 139 -12.48 6.15 13.01
CA ASN A 139 -13.46 5.45 13.86
C ASN A 139 -14.42 6.40 14.59
N SER A 140 -13.94 7.55 15.06
CA SER A 140 -14.73 8.44 15.93
C SER A 140 -15.43 9.56 15.17
N ILE A 141 -14.82 10.09 14.10
CA ILE A 141 -15.33 11.26 13.37
C ILE A 141 -15.82 10.85 11.98
N GLY A 142 -14.99 10.11 11.26
CA GLY A 142 -15.26 9.59 9.92
C GLY A 142 -15.20 10.66 8.82
N PHE A 143 -14.72 10.26 7.65
CA PHE A 143 -14.75 11.13 6.46
C PHE A 143 -16.16 11.42 5.94
N LYS A 144 -17.20 10.74 6.45
CA LYS A 144 -18.59 11.07 6.18
C LYS A 144 -18.98 12.42 6.77
N SER A 145 -18.47 12.76 7.97
CA SER A 145 -18.70 14.08 8.57
C SER A 145 -18.09 15.21 7.73
N VAL A 146 -16.91 14.97 7.14
CA VAL A 146 -16.26 15.90 6.20
C VAL A 146 -17.06 16.03 4.90
N GLU A 147 -17.54 14.92 4.34
CA GLU A 147 -18.42 14.88 3.16
C GLU A 147 -19.67 15.73 3.39
N ASP A 148 -20.35 15.53 4.52
CA ASP A 148 -21.59 16.22 4.87
C ASP A 148 -21.32 17.73 5.12
N ALA A 149 -20.24 18.07 5.83
CA ALA A 149 -19.83 19.47 6.04
C ALA A 149 -19.57 20.19 4.71
N ILE A 150 -18.84 19.58 3.77
CA ILE A 150 -18.61 20.16 2.44
C ILE A 150 -19.93 20.34 1.67
N CYS A 151 -20.82 19.34 1.71
CA CYS A 151 -22.11 19.44 1.03
C CYS A 151 -22.98 20.59 1.57
N LEU A 152 -22.94 20.85 2.89
CA LEU A 152 -23.68 21.95 3.52
C LEU A 152 -23.23 23.32 3.05
N THR A 153 -21.96 23.49 2.67
CA THR A 153 -21.44 24.79 2.21
C THR A 153 -22.07 25.30 0.91
N GLU A 154 -22.74 24.43 0.15
CA GLU A 154 -23.26 24.70 -1.20
C GLU A 154 -22.20 25.20 -2.22
N MET A 155 -20.90 25.01 -1.94
CA MET A 155 -19.80 25.50 -2.80
C MET A 155 -19.86 24.97 -4.24
N PHE A 156 -20.54 23.84 -4.47
CA PHE A 156 -20.78 23.27 -5.80
C PHE A 156 -21.62 24.15 -6.74
N LYS A 157 -22.32 25.16 -6.23
CA LYS A 157 -23.07 26.12 -7.05
C LYS A 157 -22.21 27.25 -7.61
N LEU A 158 -21.03 27.50 -7.01
CA LEU A 158 -20.16 28.62 -7.38
C LEU A 158 -19.11 28.15 -8.42
N PRO A 159 -18.97 28.81 -9.58
CA PRO A 159 -17.98 28.41 -10.58
C PRO A 159 -16.54 28.57 -10.06
N GLY A 160 -15.67 27.61 -10.34
CA GLY A 160 -14.27 27.60 -9.90
C GLY A 160 -14.04 27.06 -8.48
N ALA A 161 -15.05 27.08 -7.59
CA ALA A 161 -14.88 26.56 -6.24
C ALA A 161 -14.72 25.02 -6.19
N PRO A 162 -15.47 24.22 -6.97
CA PRO A 162 -15.25 22.77 -7.07
C PRO A 162 -13.84 22.40 -7.49
N GLU A 163 -13.27 23.09 -8.47
CA GLU A 163 -11.93 22.85 -9.01
C GLU A 163 -10.87 22.98 -7.90
N ASN A 164 -10.95 24.06 -7.12
CA ASN A 164 -10.09 24.28 -5.96
C ASN A 164 -10.31 23.22 -4.86
N LEU A 165 -11.57 22.87 -4.57
CA LEU A 165 -11.89 21.83 -3.58
C LEU A 165 -11.22 20.51 -3.96
N PHE A 166 -11.42 20.01 -5.19
CA PHE A 166 -10.84 18.74 -5.60
C PHE A 166 -9.31 18.80 -5.59
N GLY A 167 -8.71 19.90 -6.03
CA GLY A 167 -7.26 20.07 -5.93
C GLY A 167 -6.76 19.99 -4.49
N ILE A 168 -7.45 20.64 -3.54
CA ILE A 168 -7.12 20.58 -2.11
C ILE A 168 -7.30 19.15 -1.56
N LEU A 169 -8.38 18.45 -1.93
CA LEU A 169 -8.64 17.08 -1.46
C LEU A 169 -7.60 16.08 -2.00
N PHE A 170 -7.22 16.20 -3.29
CA PHE A 170 -6.13 15.40 -3.84
C PHE A 170 -4.80 15.77 -3.17
N GLY A 171 -4.52 17.05 -2.94
CA GLY A 171 -3.34 17.51 -2.22
C GLY A 171 -3.26 16.97 -0.79
N PHE A 172 -4.40 16.86 -0.10
CA PHE A 172 -4.51 16.18 1.20
C PHE A 172 -4.23 14.67 1.08
N ALA A 173 -4.74 14.01 0.04
CA ALA A 173 -4.54 12.58 -0.17
C ALA A 173 -3.05 12.20 -0.35
N ILE A 174 -2.30 13.03 -1.08
CA ILE A 174 -0.86 12.82 -1.39
C ILE A 174 0.10 13.67 -0.53
N GLU A 175 -0.41 14.40 0.46
CA GLU A 175 0.36 15.35 1.29
C GLU A 175 1.25 16.32 0.46
N ASN A 176 0.72 16.84 -0.65
CA ASN A 176 1.41 17.79 -1.53
C ASN A 176 0.51 19.00 -1.82
N GLU A 177 0.89 20.17 -1.32
CA GLU A 177 0.13 21.41 -1.50
C GLU A 177 0.15 21.93 -2.95
N SER A 178 1.19 21.60 -3.73
CA SER A 178 1.39 22.14 -5.08
C SER A 178 0.30 21.72 -6.08
N VAL A 179 -0.46 20.67 -5.77
CA VAL A 179 -1.53 20.17 -6.65
C VAL A 179 -2.88 20.87 -6.46
N ALA A 180 -2.98 21.79 -5.49
CA ALA A 180 -4.24 22.46 -5.12
C ALA A 180 -4.91 23.18 -6.31
N ASP A 181 -4.11 23.67 -7.26
CA ASP A 181 -4.60 24.43 -8.42
C ASP A 181 -4.66 23.61 -9.72
N VAL A 182 -4.45 22.28 -9.67
CA VAL A 182 -4.31 21.44 -10.87
C VAL A 182 -5.56 21.44 -11.75
N PHE A 183 -6.74 21.47 -11.12
CA PHE A 183 -8.01 21.40 -11.83
C PHE A 183 -8.53 22.76 -12.32
N ILE A 184 -7.87 23.86 -11.97
CA ILE A 184 -8.27 25.21 -12.40
C ILE A 184 -7.91 25.38 -13.87
N ASP A 185 -8.93 25.45 -14.73
CA ASP A 185 -8.75 25.73 -16.16
C ASP A 185 -8.36 27.20 -16.36
N ARG A 186 -7.07 27.46 -16.67
CA ARG A 186 -6.66 28.72 -17.27
C ARG A 186 -7.10 28.69 -18.75
N GLN A 187 -7.90 29.67 -19.16
CA GLN A 187 -8.52 29.75 -20.48
C GLN A 187 -7.51 29.44 -21.62
N ASP A 188 -7.98 28.68 -22.62
CA ASP A 188 -7.40 28.47 -23.96
C ASP A 188 -6.29 27.42 -24.20
N ILE A 189 -6.40 26.19 -23.67
CA ILE A 189 -5.56 25.08 -24.16
C ILE A 189 -6.38 23.82 -24.44
N SER A 190 -6.13 23.20 -25.60
CA SER A 190 -6.77 21.96 -26.09
C SER A 190 -6.77 20.81 -25.08
N ASN A 191 -7.88 20.05 -25.02
CA ASN A 191 -8.12 18.94 -24.07
C ASN A 191 -6.95 17.94 -23.93
N ASN A 192 -6.22 17.63 -25.01
CA ASN A 192 -5.10 16.67 -24.96
C ASN A 192 -3.94 17.17 -24.07
N VAL A 193 -3.68 18.47 -24.02
CA VAL A 193 -2.59 19.04 -23.22
C VAL A 193 -2.94 19.03 -21.73
N ASN A 194 -4.21 19.22 -21.39
CA ASN A 194 -4.68 19.16 -20.01
C ASN A 194 -4.72 17.73 -19.45
N GLN A 195 -5.00 16.71 -20.28
CA GLN A 195 -4.89 15.30 -19.87
C GLN A 195 -3.44 14.94 -19.55
N VAL A 196 -2.50 15.33 -20.42
CA VAL A 196 -1.05 15.15 -20.20
C VAL A 196 -0.62 15.82 -18.89
N LYS A 197 -1.13 17.02 -18.57
CA LYS A 197 -0.84 17.72 -17.32
C LYS A 197 -1.29 16.93 -16.07
N ILE A 198 -2.45 16.27 -16.10
CA ILE A 198 -2.93 15.47 -14.95
C ILE A 198 -2.08 14.21 -14.79
N GLU A 199 -1.80 13.52 -15.89
CA GLU A 199 -0.95 12.32 -15.89
C GLU A 199 0.48 12.66 -15.43
N GLU A 200 1.04 13.81 -15.82
CA GLU A 200 2.35 14.28 -15.36
C GLU A 200 2.36 14.69 -13.88
N MET A 201 1.26 15.22 -13.34
CA MET A 201 1.18 15.70 -11.96
C MET A 201 0.87 14.61 -10.92
N PHE A 202 0.20 13.54 -11.34
CA PHE A 202 -0.25 12.45 -10.46
C PHE A 202 0.29 11.07 -10.85
N GLY A 203 0.99 10.97 -11.97
CA GLY A 203 1.55 9.73 -12.50
C GLY A 203 3.04 9.52 -12.19
N ASN A 204 3.68 10.40 -11.41
CA ASN A 204 5.08 10.19 -11.05
C ASN A 204 5.18 9.09 -9.99
N PHE A 205 6.23 8.29 -10.07
CA PHE A 205 6.48 7.23 -9.09
C PHE A 205 6.60 7.76 -7.65
N THR A 206 6.96 9.03 -7.47
CA THR A 206 7.08 9.71 -6.15
C THR A 206 5.75 10.16 -5.56
N ASP A 207 4.67 10.14 -6.34
CA ASP A 207 3.37 10.61 -5.89
C ASP A 207 2.73 9.49 -5.06
N GLU A 208 2.92 9.53 -3.74
CA GLU A 208 2.42 8.51 -2.81
C GLU A 208 1.12 8.95 -2.13
N ILE A 209 0.14 8.05 -2.07
CA ILE A 209 -1.09 8.26 -1.29
C ILE A 209 -0.79 8.02 0.18
N HIS A 210 -0.81 9.09 0.97
CA HIS A 210 -0.61 9.04 2.42
C HIS A 210 -1.93 8.94 3.20
N ASN A 211 -3.00 9.57 2.69
CA ASN A 211 -4.33 9.60 3.32
C ASN A 211 -5.39 8.95 2.40
N PRO A 212 -5.44 7.60 2.29
CA PRO A 212 -6.29 6.91 1.31
C PRO A 212 -7.79 6.96 1.62
N ASP A 213 -8.17 7.17 2.89
CA ASP A 213 -9.56 7.14 3.34
C ASP A 213 -10.40 8.33 2.81
N ILE A 214 -9.76 9.40 2.32
CA ILE A 214 -10.44 10.52 1.65
C ILE A 214 -10.89 10.18 0.23
N ILE A 215 -10.25 9.21 -0.44
CA ILE A 215 -10.52 8.90 -1.85
C ILE A 215 -11.97 8.46 -2.07
N PRO A 216 -12.58 7.59 -1.24
CA PRO A 216 -14.01 7.32 -1.28
C PRO A 216 -14.87 8.59 -1.18
N THR A 217 -14.50 9.55 -0.33
CA THR A 217 -15.20 10.83 -0.19
C THR A 217 -15.05 11.70 -1.44
N ILE A 218 -13.85 11.78 -2.02
CA ILE A 218 -13.62 12.45 -3.32
C ILE A 218 -14.56 11.88 -4.39
N MET A 219 -14.62 10.55 -4.51
CA MET A 219 -15.51 9.91 -5.48
C MET A 219 -16.97 10.26 -5.20
N LYS A 220 -17.44 10.23 -3.96
CA LYS A 220 -18.83 10.61 -3.63
C LYS A 220 -19.13 12.07 -3.98
N LEU A 221 -18.26 13.00 -3.58
CA LEU A 221 -18.41 14.43 -3.86
C LEU A 221 -18.34 14.74 -5.36
N GLN A 222 -17.62 13.94 -6.14
CA GLN A 222 -17.58 14.07 -7.61
C GLN A 222 -18.98 14.01 -8.23
N LEU A 223 -19.91 13.24 -7.65
CA LEU A 223 -21.31 13.16 -8.12
C LEU A 223 -22.07 14.49 -8.00
N CYS A 224 -21.62 15.39 -7.13
CA CYS A 224 -22.18 16.73 -6.98
C CYS A 224 -21.79 17.65 -8.15
N VAL A 225 -20.75 17.30 -8.92
CA VAL A 225 -20.25 18.09 -10.06
C VAL A 225 -20.73 17.56 -11.42
N ASN A 226 -21.81 16.78 -11.47
CA ASN A 226 -22.32 16.22 -12.73
C ASN A 226 -22.64 17.26 -13.83
N ARG A 227 -22.78 18.55 -13.46
CA ARG A 227 -22.99 19.66 -14.41
C ARG A 227 -21.73 20.03 -15.19
N ASP A 228 -20.55 19.95 -14.57
CA ASP A 228 -19.27 20.17 -15.24
C ASP A 228 -18.65 18.85 -15.66
N SER A 229 -19.00 18.43 -16.88
CA SER A 229 -18.48 17.20 -17.45
C SER A 229 -16.95 17.15 -17.59
N ARG A 230 -16.25 18.31 -17.63
CA ARG A 230 -14.79 18.34 -17.76
C ARG A 230 -14.12 18.03 -16.44
N LEU A 231 -14.46 18.76 -15.37
CA LEU A 231 -13.94 18.49 -14.03
C LEU A 231 -14.29 17.07 -13.58
N PHE A 232 -15.52 16.62 -13.87
CA PHE A 232 -15.96 15.28 -13.56
C PHE A 232 -15.05 14.18 -14.14
N LEU A 233 -14.65 14.29 -15.42
CA LEU A 233 -13.74 13.34 -16.06
C LEU A 233 -12.29 13.48 -15.54
N LYS A 234 -11.80 14.70 -15.35
CA LYS A 234 -10.46 14.98 -14.83
C LYS A 234 -10.20 14.33 -13.46
N ILE A 235 -11.21 14.26 -12.59
CA ILE A 235 -11.11 13.59 -11.29
C ILE A 235 -10.85 12.08 -11.46
N TYR A 236 -11.51 11.42 -12.41
CA TYR A 236 -11.21 10.01 -12.71
C TYR A 236 -9.84 9.84 -13.37
N GLU A 237 -9.43 10.76 -14.25
CA GLU A 237 -8.09 10.73 -14.85
C GLU A 237 -7.00 10.81 -13.78
N ALA A 238 -7.16 11.67 -12.77
CA ALA A 238 -6.25 11.77 -11.63
C ALA A 238 -6.19 10.46 -10.81
N LEU A 239 -7.35 9.83 -10.53
CA LEU A 239 -7.39 8.54 -9.82
C LEU A 239 -6.73 7.42 -10.62
N VAL A 240 -6.93 7.40 -11.93
CA VAL A 240 -6.26 6.45 -12.83
C VAL A 240 -4.76 6.71 -12.79
N ALA A 241 -4.29 7.95 -12.98
CA ALA A 241 -2.87 8.29 -12.93
C ALA A 241 -2.22 7.83 -11.61
N LEU A 242 -2.84 8.14 -10.46
CA LEU A 242 -2.35 7.70 -9.15
C LEU A 242 -2.29 6.17 -9.02
N SER A 243 -3.27 5.43 -9.56
CA SER A 243 -3.29 3.96 -9.50
C SER A 243 -2.20 3.27 -10.33
N PHE A 244 -1.67 3.97 -11.33
CA PHE A 244 -0.58 3.50 -12.20
C PHE A 244 0.79 4.07 -11.80
N ALA A 245 0.83 5.13 -10.98
CA ALA A 245 2.06 5.79 -10.54
C ALA A 245 3.04 4.84 -9.83
N ASN A 246 2.55 4.09 -8.84
CA ASN A 246 3.34 3.11 -8.09
C ASN A 246 2.43 2.02 -7.47
N ARG A 247 3.02 0.88 -7.09
CA ARG A 247 2.30 -0.25 -6.48
C ARG A 247 1.73 0.10 -5.10
N ARG A 248 2.41 0.96 -4.35
CA ARG A 248 1.95 1.48 -3.06
C ARG A 248 0.56 2.10 -3.17
N ASN A 249 0.35 2.99 -4.14
CA ASN A 249 -0.94 3.62 -4.41
C ASN A 249 -2.02 2.60 -4.78
N GLN A 250 -1.71 1.64 -5.65
CA GLN A 250 -2.64 0.57 -6.00
C GLN A 250 -3.10 -0.22 -4.77
N VAL A 251 -2.18 -0.51 -3.84
CA VAL A 251 -2.50 -1.17 -2.56
C VAL A 251 -3.37 -0.27 -1.67
N MET A 252 -3.05 1.02 -1.59
CA MET A 252 -3.81 1.98 -0.77
C MET A 252 -5.25 2.18 -1.27
N LEU A 253 -5.45 2.30 -2.58
CA LEU A 253 -6.78 2.42 -3.20
C LEU A 253 -7.62 1.16 -3.01
N ASN A 254 -7.01 -0.03 -3.11
CA ASN A 254 -7.71 -1.28 -2.81
C ASN A 254 -8.14 -1.36 -1.34
N LYS A 255 -7.26 -0.93 -0.41
CA LYS A 255 -7.57 -0.93 1.03
C LYS A 255 -8.68 0.02 1.43
N SER A 256 -8.86 1.14 0.72
CA SER A 256 -9.90 2.12 1.02
C SER A 256 -11.27 1.80 0.39
N GLY A 257 -11.41 0.66 -0.31
CA GLY A 257 -12.68 0.22 -0.89
C GLY A 257 -13.07 0.97 -2.17
N VAL A 258 -12.10 1.53 -2.89
CA VAL A 258 -12.34 2.23 -4.16
C VAL A 258 -12.91 1.29 -5.21
N LEU A 259 -12.46 0.03 -5.26
CA LEU A 259 -12.93 -0.96 -6.23
C LEU A 259 -14.44 -1.21 -6.09
N GLU A 260 -14.96 -1.38 -4.88
CA GLU A 260 -16.41 -1.49 -4.61
C GLU A 260 -17.19 -0.30 -5.23
N ILE A 261 -16.74 0.95 -4.99
CA ILE A 261 -17.39 2.15 -5.55
C ILE A 261 -17.35 2.14 -7.09
N VAL A 262 -16.21 1.78 -7.67
CA VAL A 262 -16.03 1.71 -9.13
C VAL A 262 -16.96 0.65 -9.74
N LEU A 263 -17.06 -0.54 -9.14
CA LEU A 263 -17.92 -1.62 -9.61
C LEU A 263 -19.40 -1.21 -9.55
N HIS A 264 -19.84 -0.57 -8.47
CA HIS A 264 -21.21 -0.06 -8.34
C HIS A 264 -21.55 0.99 -9.41
N ARG A 265 -20.58 1.79 -9.86
CA ARG A 265 -20.77 2.77 -10.95
C ARG A 265 -20.77 2.12 -12.33
N LEU A 266 -19.95 1.09 -12.55
CA LEU A 266 -19.91 0.35 -13.80
C LEU A 266 -21.19 -0.49 -14.01
N PHE A 267 -21.73 -1.09 -12.95
CA PHE A 267 -22.85 -2.02 -13.00
C PHE A 267 -23.99 -1.66 -12.01
N PRO A 268 -24.73 -0.56 -12.21
CA PRO A 268 -25.75 -0.12 -11.26
C PRO A 268 -26.88 -1.15 -11.07
N ALA A 269 -27.22 -1.46 -9.81
CA ALA A 269 -28.21 -2.48 -9.42
C ALA A 269 -29.65 -2.17 -9.86
N SER A 270 -29.98 -0.90 -10.09
CA SER A 270 -31.25 -0.48 -10.69
C SER A 270 -30.95 0.36 -11.92
N ILE A 271 -31.56 0.02 -13.06
CA ILE A 271 -31.64 0.92 -14.21
C ILE A 271 -32.39 2.17 -13.71
N ARG A 272 -31.66 3.21 -13.30
CA ARG A 272 -32.28 4.53 -13.17
C ARG A 272 -32.71 4.88 -14.59
N TYR A 273 -34.01 4.80 -14.85
CA TYR A 273 -34.64 5.56 -15.92
C TYR A 273 -34.53 7.03 -15.54
N THR A 274 -33.32 7.61 -15.59
CA THR A 274 -33.18 9.06 -15.63
C THR A 274 -33.57 9.49 -17.03
N GLU A 275 -34.83 9.90 -17.10
CA GLU A 275 -35.37 10.98 -17.89
C GLU A 275 -34.46 11.56 -18.97
N LYS A 276 -35.06 11.70 -20.16
CA LYS A 276 -34.60 12.49 -21.30
C LYS A 276 -33.98 13.82 -20.85
N GLY A 277 -32.69 13.80 -20.59
CA GLY A 277 -31.84 14.95 -20.33
C GLY A 277 -30.56 14.70 -21.08
N THR A 278 -30.21 15.63 -21.94
CA THR A 278 -29.16 15.60 -22.96
C THR A 278 -27.77 15.46 -22.33
N ILE A 279 -27.42 14.29 -21.76
CA ILE A 279 -26.05 13.97 -21.38
C ILE A 279 -25.38 13.39 -22.62
N ASN A 280 -24.35 14.09 -23.13
CA ASN A 280 -23.59 13.71 -24.31
C ASN A 280 -23.11 12.25 -24.20
N ALA A 281 -23.60 11.37 -25.08
CA ALA A 281 -23.25 9.95 -25.11
C ALA A 281 -21.72 9.68 -25.16
N SER A 282 -20.94 10.64 -25.68
CA SER A 282 -19.48 10.62 -25.68
C SER A 282 -18.86 10.65 -24.28
N ASN A 283 -19.36 11.50 -23.39
CA ASN A 283 -18.79 11.69 -22.05
C ASN A 283 -19.05 10.47 -21.18
N HIS A 284 -20.24 9.88 -21.29
CA HIS A 284 -20.59 8.63 -20.62
C HIS A 284 -19.71 7.46 -21.10
N THR A 285 -19.28 7.48 -22.36
CA THR A 285 -18.37 6.46 -22.90
C THR A 285 -16.96 6.63 -22.33
N GLN A 286 -16.47 7.87 -22.23
CA GLN A 286 -15.16 8.17 -21.65
C GLN A 286 -15.09 7.86 -20.14
N GLU A 287 -16.13 8.22 -19.38
CA GLU A 287 -16.26 7.85 -17.97
C GLU A 287 -16.14 6.33 -17.78
N LYS A 288 -16.93 5.56 -18.54
CA LYS A 288 -16.90 4.10 -18.46
C LYS A 288 -15.53 3.52 -18.80
N LYS A 289 -14.81 4.09 -19.77
CA LYS A 289 -13.44 3.68 -20.10
C LYS A 289 -12.47 3.91 -18.93
N LEU A 290 -12.51 5.09 -18.31
CA LEU A 290 -11.66 5.42 -17.16
C LEU A 290 -11.97 4.52 -15.95
N LEU A 291 -13.25 4.33 -15.64
CA LEU A 291 -13.70 3.42 -14.58
C LEU A 291 -13.28 1.97 -14.86
N THR A 292 -13.37 1.52 -16.11
CA THR A 292 -12.95 0.16 -16.50
C THR A 292 -11.44 -0.02 -16.30
N LYS A 293 -10.65 0.96 -16.74
CA LYS A 293 -9.19 0.96 -16.56
C LYS A 293 -8.81 0.95 -15.07
N LEU A 294 -9.50 1.75 -14.24
CA LEU A 294 -9.30 1.75 -12.79
C LEU A 294 -9.72 0.40 -12.16
N ALA A 295 -10.87 -0.16 -12.55
CA ALA A 295 -11.33 -1.46 -12.05
C ALA A 295 -10.35 -2.58 -12.38
N GLN A 296 -9.91 -2.68 -13.64
CA GLN A 296 -8.93 -3.67 -14.08
C GLN A 296 -7.64 -3.55 -13.27
N ARG A 297 -7.13 -2.32 -13.10
CA ARG A 297 -5.93 -2.07 -12.29
C ARG A 297 -6.11 -2.54 -10.85
N LEU A 298 -7.24 -2.23 -10.20
CA LEU A 298 -7.44 -2.62 -8.80
C LEU A 298 -7.66 -4.14 -8.64
N ILE A 299 -8.37 -4.79 -9.56
CA ILE A 299 -8.66 -6.23 -9.56
C ILE A 299 -7.38 -7.09 -9.65
N GLU A 300 -6.31 -6.60 -10.31
CA GLU A 300 -5.01 -7.29 -10.36
C GLU A 300 -4.51 -7.67 -8.96
N MET A 301 -4.70 -6.79 -7.97
CA MET A 301 -4.36 -7.07 -6.58
C MET A 301 -5.28 -8.16 -6.03
N GLY A 302 -6.59 -7.96 -6.07
CA GLY A 302 -7.53 -8.82 -5.36
C GLY A 302 -8.96 -8.34 -5.52
N VAL A 303 -9.91 -9.21 -5.16
CA VAL A 303 -11.33 -8.85 -5.03
C VAL A 303 -11.83 -9.38 -3.68
N THR A 304 -12.45 -8.52 -2.89
CA THR A 304 -13.05 -8.88 -1.61
C THR A 304 -14.35 -9.66 -1.79
N THR A 305 -14.79 -10.37 -0.74
CA THR A 305 -16.04 -11.13 -0.75
C THR A 305 -17.28 -10.26 -1.01
N LYS A 306 -17.26 -8.98 -0.64
CA LYS A 306 -18.37 -8.06 -0.93
C LYS A 306 -18.43 -7.72 -2.42
N GLU A 307 -17.29 -7.40 -3.02
CA GLU A 307 -17.18 -7.02 -4.43
C GLU A 307 -17.53 -8.17 -5.38
N ILE A 308 -17.06 -9.40 -5.11
CA ILE A 308 -17.42 -10.56 -5.93
C ILE A 308 -18.91 -10.92 -5.80
N ARG A 309 -19.48 -10.79 -4.59
CA ARG A 309 -20.92 -11.00 -4.37
C ARG A 309 -21.73 -10.01 -5.20
N PHE A 310 -21.35 -8.74 -5.18
CA PHE A 310 -21.99 -7.72 -6.00
C PHE A 310 -21.94 -8.05 -7.49
N LEU A 311 -20.77 -8.49 -8.01
CA LEU A 311 -20.64 -8.92 -9.42
C LEU A 311 -21.57 -10.09 -9.76
N PHE A 312 -21.70 -11.07 -8.86
CA PHE A 312 -22.60 -12.22 -9.07
C PHE A 312 -24.08 -11.83 -8.99
N GLU A 313 -24.46 -10.90 -8.12
CA GLU A 313 -25.81 -10.34 -8.07
C GLU A 313 -26.17 -9.63 -9.40
N GLN A 314 -25.19 -9.10 -10.16
CA GLN A 314 -25.46 -8.54 -11.49
C GLN A 314 -25.86 -9.59 -12.52
N PHE A 315 -25.43 -10.85 -12.37
CA PHE A 315 -25.81 -11.93 -13.28
C PHE A 315 -27.27 -12.33 -13.13
N GLU A 316 -27.79 -12.32 -11.90
CA GLU A 316 -29.19 -12.64 -11.59
C GLU A 316 -30.14 -11.54 -12.08
N ASN A 317 -29.74 -10.27 -11.95
CA ASN A 317 -30.54 -9.12 -12.33
C ASN A 317 -30.65 -8.87 -13.86
N GLY A 318 -30.11 -9.76 -14.71
CA GLY A 318 -30.18 -9.62 -16.16
C GLY A 318 -29.33 -8.48 -16.74
N ASN A 319 -28.41 -7.91 -15.95
CA ASN A 319 -27.42 -6.89 -16.39
C ASN A 319 -26.30 -7.48 -17.28
N GLN A 320 -26.60 -8.57 -18.00
CA GLN A 320 -25.71 -9.24 -18.96
C GLN A 320 -25.79 -8.60 -20.35
N CYS A 321 -26.76 -7.70 -20.60
CA CYS A 321 -26.90 -7.07 -21.91
C CYS A 321 -25.83 -5.98 -22.13
N PRO A 322 -25.09 -6.02 -23.26
CA PRO A 322 -24.03 -5.08 -23.58
C PRO A 322 -24.62 -3.71 -23.95
N LYS A 323 -24.92 -2.88 -22.96
CA LYS A 323 -25.21 -1.45 -23.20
C LYS A 323 -23.94 -0.63 -22.96
N ALA A 324 -23.15 -0.53 -24.02
CA ALA A 324 -22.06 0.43 -24.21
C ALA A 324 -21.07 0.54 -23.05
N ILE A 325 -20.37 -0.55 -22.72
CA ILE A 325 -19.15 -0.52 -21.91
C ILE A 325 -18.05 -1.05 -22.82
N THR A 326 -17.00 -0.28 -23.06
CA THR A 326 -15.87 -0.68 -23.90
C THR A 326 -14.58 -0.66 -23.09
N ASP A 327 -13.76 -1.69 -23.23
CA ASP A 327 -12.41 -1.83 -22.71
C ASP A 327 -11.44 -0.79 -23.31
N THR A 328 -10.18 -0.78 -22.88
CA THR A 328 -9.11 0.09 -23.39
C THR A 328 -8.98 0.02 -24.92
N ASP A 329 -9.21 -1.16 -25.49
CA ASP A 329 -9.08 -1.45 -26.92
C ASP A 329 -10.41 -1.26 -27.69
N GLY A 330 -11.47 -0.83 -27.00
CA GLY A 330 -12.80 -0.65 -27.60
C GLY A 330 -13.69 -1.90 -27.58
N THR A 331 -13.21 -3.02 -27.01
CA THR A 331 -13.95 -4.28 -26.90
C THR A 331 -15.07 -4.18 -25.86
N PHE A 332 -16.26 -4.71 -26.11
CA PHE A 332 -17.33 -4.64 -25.11
C PHE A 332 -16.98 -5.44 -23.84
N MET A 333 -17.15 -4.82 -22.66
CA MET A 333 -16.89 -5.44 -21.35
C MET A 333 -18.20 -5.61 -20.59
N THR A 334 -18.58 -6.86 -20.33
CA THR A 334 -19.70 -7.25 -19.47
C THR A 334 -19.21 -7.50 -18.04
N ALA A 335 -20.14 -7.68 -17.10
CA ALA A 335 -19.80 -8.16 -15.76
C ALA A 335 -19.08 -9.54 -15.82
N MET A 336 -19.40 -10.37 -16.81
CA MET A 336 -18.76 -11.68 -17.00
C MET A 336 -17.31 -11.51 -17.47
N ASP A 337 -17.05 -10.56 -18.38
CA ASP A 337 -15.69 -10.26 -18.83
C ASP A 337 -14.83 -9.72 -17.68
N MET A 338 -15.42 -8.92 -16.79
CA MET A 338 -14.75 -8.45 -15.58
C MET A 338 -14.41 -9.60 -14.62
N VAL A 339 -15.32 -10.57 -14.45
CA VAL A 339 -15.06 -11.79 -13.67
C VAL A 339 -13.97 -12.64 -14.32
N LEU A 340 -14.03 -12.83 -15.64
CA LEU A 340 -13.02 -13.57 -16.38
C LEU A 340 -11.63 -12.91 -16.24
N PHE A 341 -11.57 -11.59 -16.39
CA PHE A 341 -10.35 -10.80 -16.19
C PHE A 341 -9.79 -11.03 -14.78
N GLY A 342 -10.64 -10.93 -13.74
CA GLY A 342 -10.20 -11.13 -12.38
C GLY A 342 -9.74 -12.56 -12.08
N VAL A 343 -10.40 -13.60 -12.59
CA VAL A 343 -9.93 -15.00 -12.43
C VAL A 343 -8.54 -15.20 -13.05
N GLN A 344 -8.24 -14.52 -14.15
CA GLN A 344 -6.95 -14.62 -14.83
C GLN A 344 -5.85 -13.78 -14.16
N ARG A 345 -6.18 -12.58 -13.68
CA ARG A 345 -5.19 -11.56 -13.24
C ARG A 345 -5.09 -11.38 -11.73
N SER A 346 -6.15 -11.66 -10.97
CA SER A 346 -6.24 -11.46 -9.52
C SER A 346 -5.54 -12.58 -8.75
N ARG A 347 -4.20 -12.68 -8.92
CA ARG A 347 -3.38 -13.77 -8.37
C ARG A 347 -2.15 -13.28 -7.63
N TRP A 348 -2.12 -12.02 -7.23
CA TRP A 348 -1.01 -11.46 -6.47
C TRP A 348 -0.77 -12.26 -5.17
N PRO A 349 0.49 -12.54 -4.82
CA PRO A 349 0.80 -13.10 -3.52
C PRO A 349 0.59 -12.07 -2.42
N ARG A 350 0.61 -12.55 -1.17
CA ARG A 350 0.63 -11.67 -0.01
C ARG A 350 2.06 -11.19 0.20
N PHE A 351 2.27 -9.89 0.26
CA PHE A 351 3.61 -9.32 0.30
C PHE A 351 3.73 -8.09 1.20
N ILE A 352 4.96 -7.80 1.58
CA ILE A 352 5.37 -6.58 2.26
C ILE A 352 6.28 -5.83 1.31
N GLN A 353 5.86 -4.64 0.91
CA GLN A 353 6.63 -3.76 0.05
C GLN A 353 7.59 -2.93 0.89
N PHE A 354 8.86 -2.98 0.53
CA PHE A 354 9.91 -2.12 1.06
C PHE A 354 10.20 -1.05 0.01
N ASP A 355 9.73 0.16 0.28
CA ASP A 355 9.97 1.33 -0.56
C ASP A 355 10.91 2.29 0.17
N MET A 356 12.07 2.55 -0.43
CA MET A 356 13.06 3.46 0.15
C MET A 356 12.91 4.90 -0.32
N CYS A 357 11.98 5.22 -1.24
CA CYS A 357 11.81 6.57 -1.78
C CYS A 357 11.57 7.62 -0.68
N GLN A 358 10.73 7.30 0.32
CA GLN A 358 10.32 8.26 1.35
C GLN A 358 11.40 8.51 2.42
N PHE A 359 12.00 7.45 2.97
CA PHE A 359 12.89 7.55 4.14
C PHE A 359 14.35 7.25 3.84
N GLY A 360 14.68 6.75 2.65
CA GLY A 360 16.02 6.27 2.29
C GLY A 360 16.38 4.92 2.93
N TYR A 361 15.49 4.33 3.74
CA TYR A 361 15.62 3.02 4.36
C TYR A 361 14.21 2.41 4.51
N SER A 362 14.12 1.09 4.45
CA SER A 362 12.89 0.34 4.69
C SER A 362 13.28 -1.11 4.99
N CYS A 363 12.89 -1.61 6.15
CA CYS A 363 13.31 -2.92 6.62
C CYS A 363 12.35 -3.52 7.65
N LEU A 364 12.56 -4.81 7.89
CA LEU A 364 11.97 -5.60 8.96
C LEU A 364 13.12 -6.04 9.87
N GLU A 365 13.06 -5.69 11.15
CA GLU A 365 14.15 -5.95 12.11
C GLU A 365 13.68 -6.85 13.26
N MET A 366 14.54 -7.78 13.63
CA MET A 366 14.32 -8.71 14.73
C MET A 366 15.52 -8.63 15.69
N ASN A 367 15.22 -8.43 16.97
CA ASN A 367 16.23 -8.19 18.00
C ASN A 367 17.09 -9.43 18.30
N SER A 368 16.53 -10.64 18.10
CA SER A 368 17.24 -11.90 18.27
C SER A 368 16.79 -12.91 17.21
N LEU A 369 17.74 -13.56 16.54
CA LEU A 369 17.46 -14.58 15.53
C LEU A 369 16.73 -15.80 16.10
N SER A 370 17.23 -16.34 17.20
CA SER A 370 16.67 -17.53 17.85
C SER A 370 17.20 -17.65 19.29
N ASP A 371 16.55 -18.47 20.10
CA ASP A 371 17.07 -18.83 21.44
C ASP A 371 18.11 -19.96 21.39
N ARG A 372 18.35 -20.53 20.20
CA ARG A 372 19.29 -21.61 19.95
C ARG A 372 20.64 -21.08 19.46
N PRO A 373 21.73 -21.84 19.64
CA PRO A 373 23.03 -21.47 19.09
C PRO A 373 22.97 -21.45 17.56
N PHE A 374 23.41 -20.34 16.96
CA PHE A 374 23.51 -20.17 15.52
C PHE A 374 24.93 -19.68 15.15
N PRO A 375 25.51 -20.15 14.03
CA PRO A 375 24.97 -21.13 13.07
C PRO A 375 24.89 -22.56 13.63
N PRO A 376 24.19 -23.49 12.94
CA PRO A 376 24.04 -24.87 13.39
C PRO A 376 25.38 -25.60 13.57
N THR A 377 25.50 -26.33 14.68
CA THR A 377 26.70 -27.12 15.01
C THR A 377 26.77 -28.44 14.23
N SER A 378 25.63 -28.93 13.74
CA SER A 378 25.47 -30.08 12.86
C SER A 378 24.53 -29.71 11.71
N GLY A 379 24.94 -29.97 10.47
CA GLY A 379 24.16 -29.58 9.28
C GLY A 379 24.42 -28.14 8.83
N GLY A 380 23.65 -27.71 7.83
CA GLY A 380 23.66 -26.36 7.30
C GLY A 380 22.43 -25.53 7.69
N TYR A 381 22.18 -24.47 6.93
CA TYR A 381 20.95 -23.68 7.02
C TYR A 381 20.47 -23.28 5.63
N THR A 382 19.18 -22.95 5.53
CA THR A 382 18.54 -22.55 4.27
C THR A 382 17.72 -21.28 4.44
N PHE A 383 18.01 -20.26 3.63
CA PHE A 383 17.14 -19.10 3.46
C PHE A 383 16.29 -19.28 2.21
N MET A 384 14.98 -19.05 2.30
CA MET A 384 14.05 -19.22 1.20
C MET A 384 12.99 -18.14 1.22
N SER A 385 12.73 -17.50 0.08
CA SER A 385 11.69 -16.48 -0.01
C SER A 385 11.13 -16.35 -1.42
N TRP A 386 9.87 -15.92 -1.51
CA TRP A 386 9.39 -15.25 -2.71
C TRP A 386 9.74 -13.76 -2.64
N LEU A 387 10.13 -13.17 -3.77
CA LEU A 387 10.38 -11.73 -3.89
C LEU A 387 10.08 -11.23 -5.30
N ASP A 388 9.69 -9.96 -5.41
CA ASP A 388 9.59 -9.22 -6.68
C ASP A 388 10.37 -7.91 -6.52
N ILE A 389 11.23 -7.59 -7.49
CA ILE A 389 12.00 -6.35 -7.46
C ILE A 389 11.30 -5.39 -8.41
N GLU A 390 10.77 -4.28 -7.90
CA GLU A 390 10.09 -3.31 -8.76
C GLU A 390 11.08 -2.40 -9.46
N ASN A 391 12.03 -1.87 -8.69
CA ASN A 391 13.02 -0.95 -9.19
C ASN A 391 14.36 -1.19 -8.48
N PHE A 392 15.41 -1.35 -9.28
CA PHE A 392 16.79 -1.22 -8.80
C PHE A 392 17.20 0.24 -8.71
N ASP A 393 18.19 0.52 -7.87
CA ASP A 393 18.88 1.80 -7.82
C ASP A 393 20.25 1.67 -8.51
N SER A 394 20.76 2.76 -9.09
CA SER A 394 22.05 2.75 -9.80
C SER A 394 23.27 2.71 -8.88
N GLU A 395 23.14 3.15 -7.63
CA GLU A 395 24.27 3.30 -6.69
C GLU A 395 24.10 2.49 -5.40
N MET A 396 22.86 2.16 -5.04
CA MET A 396 22.51 1.49 -3.79
C MET A 396 22.19 0.02 -4.04
N ASN A 397 22.90 -0.86 -3.31
CA ASN A 397 22.62 -2.29 -3.31
C ASN A 397 21.30 -2.58 -2.59
N LEU A 398 20.54 -3.54 -3.10
CA LEU A 398 19.32 -4.02 -2.43
C LEU A 398 19.71 -5.08 -1.41
N THR A 399 19.60 -4.74 -0.12
CA THR A 399 19.88 -5.71 0.94
C THR A 399 18.66 -6.60 1.17
N LEU A 400 18.85 -7.92 1.01
CA LEU A 400 17.79 -8.91 1.19
C LEU A 400 17.71 -9.40 2.64
N LEU A 401 18.84 -9.84 3.21
CA LEU A 401 18.93 -10.35 4.58
C LEU A 401 20.26 -9.92 5.19
N GLY A 402 20.26 -9.53 6.46
CA GLY A 402 21.47 -9.44 7.25
C GLY A 402 21.32 -10.03 8.65
N LEU A 403 22.40 -10.61 9.13
CA LEU A 403 22.58 -11.21 10.44
C LEU A 403 23.90 -10.69 11.00
N SER A 404 23.90 -10.14 12.20
CA SER A 404 25.15 -9.78 12.87
C SER A 404 25.00 -9.88 14.38
N ASP A 405 26.02 -10.43 15.04
CA ASP A 405 26.25 -10.14 16.45
C ASP A 405 26.94 -8.76 16.62
N ASP A 406 26.96 -8.24 17.85
CA ASP A 406 27.53 -6.91 18.12
C ASP A 406 29.04 -6.82 17.82
N GLU A 407 29.77 -7.95 17.88
CA GLU A 407 31.21 -8.02 17.57
C GLU A 407 31.50 -8.34 16.10
N LYS A 408 30.48 -8.57 15.28
CA LYS A 408 30.58 -9.01 13.88
C LYS A 408 31.42 -10.28 13.70
N LYS A 409 31.42 -11.19 14.69
CA LYS A 409 32.01 -12.54 14.59
C LYS A 409 31.10 -13.49 13.82
N CYS A 410 29.82 -13.46 14.14
CA CYS A 410 28.78 -14.14 13.37
C CYS A 410 28.12 -13.09 12.47
N TYR A 411 28.45 -13.11 11.17
CA TYR A 411 28.04 -12.08 10.22
C TYR A 411 27.57 -12.71 8.91
N LEU A 412 26.37 -12.37 8.47
CA LEU A 412 25.85 -12.72 7.14
C LEU A 412 25.21 -11.48 6.54
N GLN A 413 25.51 -11.16 5.30
CA GLN A 413 24.75 -10.18 4.53
C GLN A 413 24.52 -10.72 3.13
N ILE A 414 23.26 -10.69 2.69
CA ILE A 414 22.81 -11.13 1.38
C ILE A 414 22.20 -9.91 0.70
N TYR A 415 22.70 -9.56 -0.47
CA TYR A 415 22.22 -8.39 -1.21
C TYR A 415 22.35 -8.59 -2.72
N PHE A 416 21.60 -7.80 -3.49
CA PHE A 416 21.76 -7.67 -4.93
C PHE A 416 22.61 -6.45 -5.24
N GLU A 417 23.61 -6.62 -6.10
CA GLU A 417 24.50 -5.53 -6.51
C GLU A 417 23.78 -4.55 -7.45
N ALA A 418 23.88 -3.24 -7.17
CA ALA A 418 23.17 -2.18 -7.87
C ALA A 418 23.38 -2.19 -9.40
N GLN A 419 24.63 -2.41 -9.84
CA GLN A 419 24.99 -2.27 -11.26
C GLN A 419 24.78 -3.54 -12.07
N THR A 420 24.85 -4.72 -11.43
CA THR A 420 24.84 -6.00 -12.14
C THR A 420 23.64 -6.86 -11.83
N HIS A 421 22.83 -6.46 -10.84
CA HIS A 421 21.65 -7.17 -10.34
C HIS A 421 21.93 -8.64 -9.97
N LYS A 422 23.18 -8.97 -9.68
CA LYS A 422 23.61 -10.29 -9.25
C LYS A 422 23.58 -10.41 -7.74
N LEU A 423 23.37 -11.62 -7.26
CA LEU A 423 23.33 -11.94 -5.85
C LEU A 423 24.74 -12.04 -5.27
N VAL A 424 24.93 -11.41 -4.12
CA VAL A 424 26.20 -11.38 -3.39
C VAL A 424 25.94 -11.74 -1.93
N VAL A 425 26.81 -12.59 -1.39
CA VAL A 425 26.78 -13.03 0.00
C VAL A 425 28.10 -12.71 0.68
N GLN A 426 28.01 -12.06 1.84
CA GLN A 426 29.13 -11.78 2.72
C GLN A 426 29.00 -12.57 4.02
N THR A 427 29.98 -13.41 4.32
CA THR A 427 30.03 -14.20 5.58
C THR A 427 30.98 -13.59 6.61
N SER A 428 31.70 -12.53 6.21
CA SER A 428 32.35 -11.58 7.11
C SER A 428 32.50 -10.25 6.37
N PRO A 429 32.77 -9.13 7.06
CA PRO A 429 32.98 -7.83 6.40
C PRO A 429 34.13 -7.81 5.37
N LYS A 430 35.01 -8.81 5.37
CA LYS A 430 36.16 -8.93 4.44
C LYS A 430 35.96 -10.00 3.38
N GLN A 431 34.94 -10.84 3.52
CA GLN A 431 34.77 -12.04 2.70
C GLN A 431 33.45 -12.02 1.97
N THR A 432 33.56 -11.90 0.65
CA THR A 432 32.44 -11.77 -0.27
C THR A 432 32.46 -12.94 -1.25
N THR A 433 31.29 -13.53 -1.49
CA THR A 433 31.05 -14.58 -2.48
C THR A 433 29.96 -14.10 -3.41
N ARG A 434 30.23 -14.07 -4.71
CA ARG A 434 29.31 -13.57 -5.75
C ARG A 434 28.80 -14.73 -6.59
N PHE A 435 27.51 -14.73 -6.90
CA PHE A 435 26.89 -15.70 -7.78
C PHE A 435 26.73 -15.09 -9.17
N ASP A 436 27.49 -15.59 -10.14
CA ASP A 436 27.62 -14.93 -11.44
C ASP A 436 26.70 -15.48 -12.53
N ASN A 437 26.09 -16.64 -12.30
CA ASN A 437 25.32 -17.38 -13.30
C ASN A 437 23.83 -16.96 -13.39
N PHE A 438 23.40 -15.95 -12.63
CA PHE A 438 22.03 -15.45 -12.68
C PHE A 438 21.95 -13.95 -12.40
N GLU A 439 21.13 -13.27 -13.21
CA GLU A 439 20.85 -11.84 -13.13
C GLU A 439 19.36 -11.66 -12.83
N PHE A 440 19.04 -10.95 -11.75
CA PHE A 440 17.66 -10.67 -11.37
C PHE A 440 17.13 -9.48 -12.18
N ARG A 441 15.86 -9.55 -12.59
CA ARG A 441 15.21 -8.50 -13.37
C ARG A 441 14.02 -7.92 -12.63
N THR A 442 13.65 -6.70 -12.99
CA THR A 442 12.49 -6.05 -12.39
C THR A 442 11.17 -6.61 -12.95
N GLY A 443 10.13 -6.61 -12.12
CA GLY A 443 8.76 -7.00 -12.50
C GLY A 443 8.50 -8.50 -12.59
N TYR A 444 9.30 -9.32 -11.91
CA TYR A 444 9.14 -10.77 -11.85
C TYR A 444 9.17 -11.26 -10.40
N TRP A 445 8.18 -12.08 -10.04
CA TRP A 445 8.20 -12.86 -8.81
C TRP A 445 9.16 -14.03 -8.95
N TYR A 446 10.24 -14.02 -8.17
CA TYR A 446 11.22 -15.09 -8.07
C TYR A 446 11.04 -15.87 -6.77
N HIS A 447 11.19 -17.19 -6.83
CA HIS A 447 11.42 -18.01 -5.64
C HIS A 447 12.92 -18.24 -5.47
N ILE A 448 13.54 -17.59 -4.49
CA ILE A 448 14.96 -17.75 -4.18
C ILE A 448 15.15 -18.72 -3.02
N ALA A 449 16.11 -19.64 -3.12
CA ALA A 449 16.61 -20.39 -1.98
C ALA A 449 18.15 -20.43 -1.97
N LEU A 450 18.74 -20.14 -0.82
CA LEU A 450 20.17 -20.21 -0.54
C LEU A 450 20.42 -21.27 0.52
N VAL A 451 21.13 -22.33 0.14
CA VAL A 451 21.47 -23.45 1.02
C VAL A 451 22.95 -23.35 1.37
N HIS A 452 23.27 -23.06 2.63
CA HIS A 452 24.65 -23.05 3.11
C HIS A 452 24.97 -24.36 3.82
N ARG A 453 25.67 -25.25 3.12
CA ARG A 453 26.08 -26.54 3.68
C ARG A 453 27.36 -26.39 4.49
N ARG A 454 27.32 -26.85 5.74
CA ARG A 454 28.52 -26.95 6.55
C ARG A 454 29.40 -28.09 6.03
N SER A 455 30.65 -27.77 5.72
CA SER A 455 31.65 -28.76 5.38
C SER A 455 31.93 -29.75 6.52
N ARG A 456 32.24 -30.99 6.14
CA ARG A 456 32.76 -32.03 7.04
C ARG A 456 34.26 -32.18 6.76
N LEU A 457 35.08 -32.18 7.82
CA LEU A 457 36.52 -32.54 7.82
C LEU A 457 37.35 -31.98 6.63
N GLY A 458 37.91 -30.77 6.80
CA GLY A 458 38.99 -30.24 5.95
C GLY A 458 38.59 -29.64 4.60
N GLN A 459 37.32 -29.72 4.20
CA GLN A 459 36.81 -29.07 2.98
C GLN A 459 36.27 -27.65 3.26
N SER A 460 36.15 -26.82 2.23
CA SER A 460 35.43 -25.54 2.32
C SER A 460 33.92 -25.78 2.31
N SER A 461 33.17 -25.02 3.10
CA SER A 461 31.70 -24.99 3.01
C SER A 461 31.25 -24.47 1.65
N LEU A 462 30.06 -24.91 1.23
CA LEU A 462 29.48 -24.59 -0.07
C LEU A 462 28.14 -23.91 0.14
N MET A 463 27.86 -22.92 -0.70
CA MET A 463 26.57 -22.26 -0.75
C MET A 463 25.97 -22.43 -2.14
N SER A 464 24.81 -23.07 -2.19
CA SER A 464 24.07 -23.32 -3.43
C SER A 464 22.92 -22.31 -3.57
N LEU A 465 22.78 -21.74 -4.75
CA LEU A 465 21.68 -20.87 -5.15
C LEU A 465 20.68 -21.66 -6.00
N TYR A 466 19.42 -21.59 -5.60
CA TYR A 466 18.28 -22.05 -6.37
C TYR A 466 17.37 -20.87 -6.71
N VAL A 467 16.91 -20.82 -7.95
CA VAL A 467 15.90 -19.86 -8.42
C VAL A 467 14.77 -20.63 -9.08
N ASP A 468 13.53 -20.30 -8.72
CA ASP A 468 12.30 -20.93 -9.22
C ASP A 468 12.31 -22.46 -9.09
N GLY A 469 12.82 -22.93 -7.95
CA GLY A 469 12.88 -24.34 -7.60
C GLY A 469 13.91 -25.16 -8.40
N ARG A 470 14.85 -24.48 -9.08
CA ARG A 470 15.93 -25.09 -9.88
C ARG A 470 17.30 -24.65 -9.37
N PHE A 471 18.26 -25.57 -9.40
CA PHE A 471 19.65 -25.26 -9.08
C PHE A 471 20.23 -24.35 -10.17
N VAL A 472 20.94 -23.30 -9.75
CA VAL A 472 21.49 -22.27 -10.63
C VAL A 472 23.01 -22.19 -10.52
N ASP A 473 23.53 -22.12 -9.30
CA ASP A 473 24.96 -21.88 -9.06
C ASP A 473 25.37 -22.39 -7.69
N GLU A 474 26.66 -22.69 -7.51
CA GLU A 474 27.24 -23.11 -6.24
C GLU A 474 28.65 -22.54 -6.08
N GLN A 475 28.88 -21.90 -4.94
CA GLN A 475 30.13 -21.20 -4.68
C GLN A 475 30.74 -21.65 -3.35
N LYS A 476 32.07 -21.68 -3.30
CA LYS A 476 32.80 -21.88 -2.04
C LYS A 476 32.56 -20.68 -1.14
N CYS A 477 31.90 -20.91 -0.02
CA CYS A 477 31.54 -19.87 0.93
C CYS A 477 31.88 -20.38 2.33
N PRO A 478 32.77 -19.74 3.09
CA PRO A 478 33.08 -20.23 4.42
C PRO A 478 31.89 -20.11 5.36
N TYR A 479 31.81 -21.10 6.24
CA TYR A 479 30.77 -21.17 7.24
C TYR A 479 30.87 -20.03 8.24
N LEU A 480 29.73 -19.61 8.78
CA LEU A 480 29.68 -18.57 9.81
C LEU A 480 30.38 -19.05 11.08
N ASN A 481 30.98 -18.13 11.83
CA ASN A 481 31.48 -18.45 13.17
C ASN A 481 30.33 -18.53 14.17
N GLN A 482 30.50 -19.33 15.22
CA GLN A 482 29.60 -19.33 16.38
C GLN A 482 29.52 -17.93 16.98
N SER A 483 28.29 -17.49 17.30
CA SER A 483 28.10 -16.28 18.09
C SER A 483 28.64 -16.47 19.51
N VAL A 484 28.98 -15.35 20.16
CA VAL A 484 29.39 -15.38 21.58
C VAL A 484 28.16 -15.73 22.44
N THR A 485 28.33 -16.68 23.37
CA THR A 485 27.27 -17.09 24.32
C THR A 485 26.60 -15.89 24.99
N ASN A 486 25.26 -15.93 25.08
CA ASN A 486 24.39 -14.90 25.66
C ASN A 486 24.36 -13.55 24.93
N ARG A 487 24.78 -13.47 23.65
CA ARG A 487 24.54 -12.29 22.83
C ARG A 487 23.56 -12.59 21.69
N PRO A 488 22.50 -11.78 21.53
CA PRO A 488 21.53 -12.00 20.46
C PRO A 488 22.15 -11.65 19.11
N ILE A 489 21.78 -12.41 18.08
CA ILE A 489 22.11 -12.09 16.69
C ILE A 489 20.98 -11.20 16.16
N LYS A 490 21.30 -9.94 15.87
CA LYS A 490 20.35 -9.02 15.26
C LYS A 490 20.15 -9.41 13.80
N THR A 491 18.90 -9.43 13.39
CA THR A 491 18.49 -9.88 12.06
C THR A 491 17.65 -8.82 11.41
N PHE A 492 17.86 -8.57 10.13
CA PHE A 492 17.00 -7.68 9.36
C PHE A 492 16.78 -8.20 7.95
N ILE A 493 15.61 -7.90 7.39
CA ILE A 493 15.25 -8.12 5.98
C ILE A 493 14.99 -6.74 5.37
N GLY A 494 15.58 -6.46 4.21
CA GLY A 494 15.59 -5.10 3.64
C GLY A 494 16.81 -4.29 4.08
N THR A 495 16.72 -2.98 3.87
CA THR A 495 17.85 -2.06 4.10
C THR A 495 17.58 -1.21 5.35
N PRO A 496 18.22 -1.51 6.49
CA PRO A 496 18.04 -0.75 7.72
C PRO A 496 18.77 0.59 7.68
N LYS A 497 18.41 1.48 8.60
CA LYS A 497 18.94 2.85 8.65
C LYS A 497 20.46 2.90 8.83
N GLU A 498 21.08 1.94 9.52
CA GLU A 498 22.54 1.91 9.70
C GLU A 498 23.30 1.54 8.43
N ILE A 499 22.65 0.83 7.49
CA ILE A 499 23.26 0.36 6.24
C ILE A 499 22.95 1.33 5.09
N ALA A 500 21.77 1.96 5.13
CA ALA A 500 21.44 3.01 4.20
C ALA A 500 22.52 4.11 4.25
N LYS A 501 23.12 4.42 3.10
CA LYS A 501 23.88 5.67 2.96
C LYS A 501 22.91 6.81 3.29
N LYS A 502 23.38 7.85 4.01
CA LYS A 502 22.56 9.05 4.29
C LYS A 502 22.14 9.68 2.96
N LEU A 503 20.98 9.29 2.45
CA LEU A 503 20.33 9.85 1.28
C LEU A 503 19.15 10.68 1.76
N ASP A 504 18.99 11.85 1.16
CA ASP A 504 17.80 12.67 1.35
C ASP A 504 16.59 12.00 0.68
N LYS A 505 15.39 12.34 1.17
CA LYS A 505 14.09 11.87 0.63
C LYS A 505 14.04 12.00 -0.90
N GLY A 506 13.55 10.97 -1.58
CA GLY A 506 13.29 10.95 -3.02
C GLY A 506 14.50 10.70 -3.92
N LYS A 507 15.70 10.46 -3.36
CA LYS A 507 16.91 10.23 -4.17
C LYS A 507 17.11 8.78 -4.62
N THR A 508 16.57 7.82 -3.87
CA THR A 508 16.59 6.40 -4.24
C THR A 508 15.24 6.01 -4.83
N LYS A 509 15.25 5.17 -5.86
CA LYS A 509 14.03 4.56 -6.42
C LYS A 509 13.86 3.10 -5.99
N LEU A 510 14.73 2.62 -5.11
CA LEU A 510 14.77 1.22 -4.74
C LEU A 510 13.47 0.79 -4.06
N SER A 511 12.76 -0.13 -4.69
CA SER A 511 11.50 -0.69 -4.22
C SER A 511 11.40 -2.17 -4.59
N TRP A 512 10.97 -2.98 -3.64
CA TRP A 512 10.82 -4.41 -3.82
C TRP A 512 9.82 -5.00 -2.83
N ASP A 513 9.26 -6.13 -3.19
CA ASP A 513 8.25 -6.85 -2.43
C ASP A 513 8.80 -8.17 -1.89
N LEU A 514 8.53 -8.40 -0.61
CA LEU A 514 8.81 -9.65 0.08
C LEU A 514 7.52 -10.47 0.18
N GLY A 515 7.50 -11.64 -0.45
CA GLY A 515 6.45 -12.64 -0.28
C GLY A 515 6.65 -13.51 0.98
N PRO A 516 6.12 -14.74 1.01
CA PRO A 516 6.44 -15.70 2.06
C PRO A 516 7.95 -15.92 2.20
N CYS A 517 8.48 -15.75 3.41
CA CYS A 517 9.91 -15.78 3.70
C CYS A 517 10.20 -16.70 4.89
N TYR A 518 11.19 -17.58 4.73
CA TYR A 518 11.52 -18.64 5.66
C TYR A 518 13.03 -18.74 5.87
N PHE A 519 13.43 -19.07 7.10
CA PHE A 519 14.80 -19.40 7.43
C PHE A 519 14.84 -20.68 8.24
N PHE A 520 15.55 -21.68 7.73
CA PHE A 520 15.58 -23.03 8.25
C PHE A 520 16.95 -23.38 8.80
N GLU A 521 16.96 -24.06 9.94
CA GLU A 521 18.09 -24.72 10.56
C GLU A 521 18.35 -26.11 9.94
N ASP A 522 18.37 -26.18 8.60
CA ASP A 522 18.64 -27.40 7.85
C ASP A 522 19.18 -27.07 6.45
N ASP A 523 20.01 -27.94 5.89
CA ASP A 523 20.43 -27.87 4.49
C ASP A 523 19.42 -28.61 3.59
N LEU A 524 18.39 -27.89 3.13
CA LEU A 524 17.32 -28.46 2.31
C LEU A 524 17.85 -28.99 0.97
N ASP A 525 17.32 -30.13 0.56
CA ASP A 525 17.61 -30.73 -0.74
C ASP A 525 16.88 -29.99 -1.88
N GLY A 526 17.49 -29.98 -3.06
CA GLY A 526 16.94 -29.33 -4.25
C GLY A 526 15.56 -29.87 -4.66
N ASP A 527 15.26 -31.14 -4.41
CA ASP A 527 13.94 -31.71 -4.68
C ASP A 527 12.87 -31.14 -3.75
N ILE A 528 13.17 -30.97 -2.45
CA ILE A 528 12.24 -30.35 -1.49
C ILE A 528 12.02 -28.88 -1.80
N ILE A 529 13.09 -28.14 -2.12
CA ILE A 529 13.00 -26.74 -2.56
C ILE A 529 12.11 -26.63 -3.81
N SER A 530 12.23 -27.59 -4.73
CA SER A 530 11.37 -27.64 -5.91
C SER A 530 9.91 -27.84 -5.52
N VAL A 531 9.59 -28.78 -4.61
CA VAL A 531 8.21 -28.98 -4.12
C VAL A 531 7.66 -27.68 -3.51
N TYR A 532 8.42 -27.03 -2.63
CA TYR A 532 8.00 -25.79 -1.98
C TYR A 532 7.73 -24.66 -2.99
N CYS A 533 8.59 -24.51 -3.99
CA CYS A 533 8.39 -23.56 -5.08
C CYS A 533 7.09 -23.84 -5.85
N HIS A 534 6.76 -25.10 -6.12
CA HIS A 534 5.58 -25.46 -6.92
C HIS A 534 4.23 -25.34 -6.17
N LEU A 535 4.25 -25.16 -4.84
CA LEU A 535 3.07 -24.73 -4.08
C LEU A 535 2.67 -23.28 -4.42
N GLY A 536 3.59 -22.51 -4.98
CA GLY A 536 3.37 -21.17 -5.48
C GLY A 536 3.45 -20.09 -4.41
N PRO A 537 3.45 -18.81 -4.83
CA PRO A 537 3.74 -17.66 -3.96
C PRO A 537 2.59 -17.31 -3.01
N ARG A 538 1.41 -17.92 -3.18
CA ARG A 538 0.24 -17.76 -2.31
C ARG A 538 0.21 -18.76 -1.14
N TYR A 539 1.08 -19.78 -1.16
CA TYR A 539 1.23 -20.69 -0.03
C TYR A 539 1.87 -19.96 1.15
N SER A 540 1.25 -20.04 2.33
CA SER A 540 1.64 -19.23 3.50
C SER A 540 1.76 -20.05 4.80
N SER A 541 1.87 -21.37 4.70
CA SER A 541 1.96 -22.27 5.87
C SER A 541 3.40 -22.76 6.08
N ASN A 542 3.62 -23.58 7.11
CA ASN A 542 4.96 -24.04 7.54
C ASN A 542 5.38 -25.40 6.95
N PHE A 543 4.74 -25.87 5.86
CA PHE A 543 5.07 -27.13 5.19
C PHE A 543 4.95 -28.41 6.06
N GLN A 544 4.13 -28.37 7.11
CA GLN A 544 4.00 -29.46 8.10
C GLN A 544 2.92 -30.50 7.78
N ASP A 545 2.17 -30.32 6.70
CA ASP A 545 1.03 -31.17 6.32
C ASP A 545 1.33 -31.95 5.03
N SER A 546 0.44 -32.86 4.62
CA SER A 546 0.50 -33.53 3.31
C SER A 546 0.42 -32.50 2.18
N LEU A 547 1.54 -32.20 1.54
CA LEU A 547 1.61 -31.10 0.58
C LEU A 547 0.84 -31.38 -0.71
N GLY A 548 0.51 -32.65 -1.00
CA GLY A 548 -0.22 -33.05 -2.20
C GLY A 548 -1.60 -32.40 -2.33
N GLN A 549 -2.31 -32.19 -1.22
CA GLN A 549 -3.65 -31.59 -1.25
C GLN A 549 -3.66 -30.11 -1.66
N PHE A 550 -2.50 -29.44 -1.56
CA PHE A 550 -2.33 -28.04 -1.92
C PHE A 550 -1.78 -27.85 -3.34
N GLN A 551 -1.57 -28.93 -4.09
CA GLN A 551 -1.05 -28.86 -5.45
C GLN A 551 -2.17 -28.60 -6.46
N THR A 552 -1.88 -27.72 -7.43
CA THR A 552 -2.75 -27.58 -8.61
C THR A 552 -2.62 -28.81 -9.51
N TYR A 553 -3.59 -29.00 -10.42
CA TYR A 553 -3.51 -30.03 -11.45
C TYR A 553 -2.23 -29.91 -12.29
N GLN A 554 -1.85 -28.67 -12.64
CA GLN A 554 -0.62 -28.38 -13.38
C GLN A 554 0.62 -28.77 -12.57
N THR A 555 0.68 -28.36 -11.30
CA THR A 555 1.78 -28.71 -10.38
C THR A 555 1.93 -30.23 -10.26
N SER A 556 0.82 -30.93 -10.03
CA SER A 556 0.80 -32.39 -9.87
C SER A 556 1.30 -33.09 -11.14
N THR A 557 0.92 -32.58 -12.32
CA THR A 557 1.37 -33.13 -13.62
C THR A 557 2.87 -32.93 -13.81
N LEU A 558 3.40 -31.73 -13.56
CA LEU A 558 4.84 -31.44 -13.68
C LEU A 558 5.67 -32.30 -12.74
N LEU A 559 5.15 -32.54 -11.53
CA LEU A 559 5.80 -33.39 -10.54
C LEU A 559 5.84 -34.84 -11.01
N ASN A 560 4.72 -35.37 -11.52
CA ASN A 560 4.68 -36.73 -12.06
C ASN A 560 5.64 -36.92 -13.23
N MET A 561 5.73 -35.94 -14.14
CA MET A 561 6.72 -35.96 -15.23
C MET A 561 8.16 -35.97 -14.70
N ARG A 562 8.45 -35.23 -13.62
CA ARG A 562 9.77 -35.23 -12.99
C ARG A 562 10.09 -36.55 -12.31
N LEU A 563 9.15 -37.14 -11.58
CA LEU A 563 9.30 -38.47 -10.98
C LEU A 563 9.56 -39.52 -12.06
N GLU A 564 8.83 -39.46 -13.17
CA GLU A 564 9.04 -40.36 -14.31
C GLU A 564 10.44 -40.17 -14.92
N ALA A 565 10.88 -38.93 -15.13
CA ALA A 565 12.23 -38.65 -15.64
C ALA A 565 13.34 -39.18 -14.70
N LEU A 566 13.17 -39.02 -13.39
CA LEU A 566 14.10 -39.56 -12.38
C LEU A 566 14.12 -41.10 -12.41
N SER A 567 12.96 -41.74 -12.56
CA SER A 567 12.86 -43.20 -12.66
C SER A 567 13.60 -43.77 -13.88
N ARG A 568 13.57 -43.04 -15.01
CA ARG A 568 14.28 -43.41 -16.24
C ARG A 568 15.80 -43.24 -16.15
N GLN A 569 16.28 -42.30 -15.34
CA GLN A 569 17.72 -42.03 -15.17
C GLN A 569 18.40 -42.99 -14.18
N ARG A 570 17.65 -43.65 -13.28
CA ARG A 570 18.19 -44.43 -12.15
C ARG A 570 17.81 -45.92 -12.20
N SER A 571 17.92 -46.54 -13.37
CA SER A 571 17.49 -47.92 -13.63
C SER A 571 18.20 -49.03 -12.81
N ASP A 572 19.31 -48.74 -12.13
CA ASP A 572 20.15 -49.76 -11.46
C ASP A 572 20.13 -49.73 -9.92
N SER A 573 19.45 -48.77 -9.29
CA SER A 573 19.39 -48.66 -7.82
C SER A 573 17.99 -48.98 -7.30
N ALA A 574 17.87 -50.08 -6.55
CA ALA A 574 16.66 -50.53 -5.85
C ALA A 574 16.24 -49.60 -4.69
N ILE A 575 16.14 -48.30 -4.94
CA ILE A 575 15.50 -47.34 -4.04
C ILE A 575 14.05 -47.29 -4.47
N GLU A 576 13.16 -47.84 -3.65
CA GLU A 576 11.71 -47.73 -3.85
C GLU A 576 11.34 -46.25 -4.02
N LEU A 577 10.62 -45.94 -5.10
CA LEU A 577 10.15 -44.59 -5.44
C LEU A 577 9.40 -43.92 -4.27
N ASP A 578 8.80 -44.76 -3.40
CA ASP A 578 8.09 -44.37 -2.19
C ASP A 578 8.98 -43.71 -1.11
N ASN A 579 10.30 -43.90 -1.15
CA ASN A 579 11.23 -43.33 -0.17
C ASN A 579 11.87 -42.00 -0.62
N LEU A 580 11.52 -41.48 -1.80
CA LEU A 580 12.06 -40.20 -2.26
C LEU A 580 11.50 -39.04 -1.41
N PRO A 581 12.34 -38.06 -1.00
CA PRO A 581 11.90 -36.91 -0.20
C PRO A 581 10.71 -36.16 -0.80
N ILE A 582 10.69 -36.03 -2.13
CA ILE A 582 9.59 -35.42 -2.89
C ILE A 582 8.28 -36.21 -2.73
N VAL A 583 8.30 -37.53 -2.78
CA VAL A 583 7.09 -38.37 -2.64
C VAL A 583 6.58 -38.33 -1.21
N ASN A 584 7.49 -38.34 -0.23
CA ASN A 584 7.13 -38.25 1.19
C ASN A 584 6.53 -36.90 1.57
N ALA A 585 7.08 -35.79 1.06
CA ALA A 585 6.53 -34.46 1.27
C ALA A 585 5.09 -34.32 0.73
N ILE A 586 4.78 -34.96 -0.39
CA ILE A 586 3.44 -34.95 -0.99
C ILE A 586 2.46 -35.79 -0.19
N ARG A 587 2.83 -37.04 0.11
CA ARG A 587 1.95 -38.01 0.78
C ARG A 587 1.71 -37.71 2.26
N GLY A 588 2.52 -36.84 2.88
CA GLY A 588 2.39 -36.48 4.28
C GLY A 588 2.92 -37.55 5.23
N ASN A 589 4.00 -38.24 4.86
CA ASN A 589 4.71 -39.11 5.80
C ASN A 589 5.46 -38.26 6.83
N ASN A 590 4.79 -37.96 7.95
CA ASN A 590 5.21 -37.05 9.03
C ASN A 590 6.61 -37.31 9.62
N SER A 591 7.21 -38.48 9.40
CA SER A 591 8.55 -38.81 9.90
C SER A 591 9.69 -38.19 9.07
N GLN A 592 9.41 -37.64 7.89
CA GLN A 592 10.42 -37.02 7.00
C GLN A 592 10.13 -35.55 6.63
N THR A 593 9.02 -34.98 7.10
CA THR A 593 8.77 -33.54 7.01
C THR A 593 9.73 -32.77 7.92
N LEU A 594 10.18 -31.60 7.47
CA LEU A 594 11.08 -30.76 8.26
C LEU A 594 10.42 -30.44 9.62
N PRO A 595 11.03 -30.80 10.76
CA PRO A 595 10.45 -30.49 12.07
C PRO A 595 10.19 -28.99 12.23
N GLU A 596 9.04 -28.61 12.79
CA GLU A 596 8.68 -27.20 13.03
C GLU A 596 9.75 -26.46 13.85
N GLU A 597 10.41 -27.17 14.78
CA GLU A 597 11.52 -26.61 15.54
C GLU A 597 12.67 -26.15 14.65
N LYS A 598 12.94 -26.77 13.50
CA LYS A 598 14.01 -26.32 12.59
C LYS A 598 13.66 -25.05 11.83
N ILE A 599 12.44 -24.52 11.93
CA ILE A 599 12.08 -23.24 11.34
C ILE A 599 12.49 -22.13 12.33
N ILE A 600 13.48 -21.31 11.94
CA ILE A 600 13.98 -20.19 12.76
C ILE A 600 12.98 -19.03 12.69
N PHE A 601 12.61 -18.63 11.47
CA PHE A 601 11.51 -17.70 11.27
C PHE A 601 10.71 -18.04 10.02
N ALA A 602 9.43 -17.66 10.07
CA ALA A 602 8.49 -17.71 8.97
C ALA A 602 7.68 -16.40 8.95
N PHE A 603 7.97 -15.53 8.00
CA PHE A 603 7.32 -14.24 7.83
C PHE A 603 6.40 -14.26 6.62
N ASN A 604 5.17 -13.77 6.83
CA ASN A 604 4.18 -13.58 5.79
C ASN A 604 3.43 -12.28 6.06
N ALA A 605 3.06 -11.55 5.01
CA ALA A 605 2.27 -10.33 5.10
C ALA A 605 0.96 -10.50 5.90
N SER A 606 0.34 -11.68 5.88
CA SER A 606 -0.84 -12.02 6.70
C SER A 606 -0.60 -11.96 8.21
N ASN A 607 0.66 -12.06 8.65
CA ASN A 607 1.04 -12.05 10.06
C ASN A 607 1.41 -10.65 10.56
N VAL A 608 1.33 -9.64 9.69
CA VAL A 608 1.53 -8.25 10.10
C VAL A 608 0.33 -7.83 10.93
N LEU A 609 0.63 -7.34 12.13
CA LEU A 609 -0.33 -6.80 13.06
C LEU A 609 -0.70 -5.39 12.59
N VAL A 610 -1.49 -5.30 11.53
CA VAL A 610 -2.08 -4.03 11.09
C VAL A 610 -3.29 -3.76 11.98
N CYS A 611 -3.20 -2.78 12.86
CA CYS A 611 -4.34 -2.43 13.71
C CYS A 611 -5.38 -1.65 12.86
N GLY A 612 -6.58 -2.26 12.71
CA GLY A 612 -7.71 -1.84 11.86
C GLY A 612 -8.76 -2.96 11.69
N GLN A 613 -9.91 -2.68 11.05
CA GLN A 613 -11.05 -3.62 10.94
C GLN A 613 -10.73 -4.95 10.21
N ASN A 614 -9.62 -5.02 9.49
CA ASN A 614 -9.17 -6.20 8.74
C ASN A 614 -8.01 -6.96 9.42
N ALA A 615 -7.77 -6.74 10.72
CA ALA A 615 -6.77 -7.47 11.47
C ALA A 615 -7.19 -8.95 11.63
N SER A 616 -6.81 -9.78 10.66
CA SER A 616 -7.14 -11.21 10.60
C SER A 616 -6.81 -11.98 11.89
N ILE A 617 -5.83 -11.49 12.65
CA ILE A 617 -5.37 -12.09 13.92
C ILE A 617 -6.12 -11.51 15.14
N LEU A 618 -6.47 -10.21 15.14
CA LEU A 618 -7.17 -9.60 16.28
C LEU A 618 -8.64 -10.02 16.36
N GLY A 619 -9.22 -10.50 15.25
CA GLY A 619 -10.54 -11.15 15.24
C GLY A 619 -10.53 -12.62 15.70
N ALA A 620 -9.36 -13.22 15.95
CA ALA A 620 -9.20 -14.68 16.09
C ALA A 620 -9.36 -15.21 17.53
N GLY A 621 -10.32 -14.69 18.31
CA GLY A 621 -10.63 -15.22 19.64
C GLY A 621 -9.44 -15.22 20.61
N LEU A 622 -8.57 -14.23 20.50
CA LEU A 622 -7.41 -14.05 21.39
C LEU A 622 -7.87 -13.81 22.84
N SER A 623 -7.07 -14.23 23.81
CA SER A 623 -7.34 -13.90 25.22
C SER A 623 -7.29 -12.38 25.43
N GLU A 624 -8.01 -11.88 26.44
CA GLU A 624 -8.05 -10.45 26.77
C GLU A 624 -6.65 -9.90 27.08
N GLY A 625 -5.84 -10.65 27.84
CA GLY A 625 -4.46 -10.26 28.16
C GLY A 625 -3.54 -10.25 26.93
N THR A 626 -3.70 -11.19 25.99
CA THR A 626 -2.96 -11.19 24.71
C THR A 626 -3.35 -9.99 23.86
N SER A 627 -4.65 -9.68 23.81
CA SER A 627 -5.17 -8.52 23.08
C SER A 627 -4.63 -7.21 23.66
N GLN A 628 -4.61 -7.07 24.99
CA GLN A 628 -4.01 -5.90 25.66
C GLN A 628 -2.50 -5.78 25.42
N ALA A 629 -1.75 -6.88 25.43
CA ALA A 629 -0.32 -6.87 25.14
C ALA A 629 -0.02 -6.49 23.67
N LEU A 630 -0.87 -6.94 22.74
CA LEU A 630 -0.83 -6.49 21.34
C LEU A 630 -1.20 -5.01 21.20
N LEU A 631 -2.20 -4.56 21.98
CA LEU A 631 -2.61 -3.15 22.03
C LEU A 631 -1.49 -2.24 22.56
N GLY A 632 -0.63 -2.74 23.46
CA GLY A 632 0.56 -2.03 23.92
C GLY A 632 1.60 -1.74 22.83
N ASN A 633 1.58 -2.50 21.73
CA ASN A 633 2.45 -2.31 20.56
C ASN A 633 1.76 -1.56 19.40
N VAL A 634 0.59 -0.94 19.61
CA VAL A 634 -0.26 -0.33 18.57
C VAL A 634 0.41 0.79 17.76
N ASN A 635 1.43 1.43 18.33
CA ASN A 635 2.20 2.49 17.70
C ASN A 635 3.38 1.97 16.87
N THR A 636 3.68 0.67 16.91
CA THR A 636 4.74 0.06 16.10
C THR A 636 4.13 -0.96 15.13
N LYS A 637 4.50 -0.87 13.85
CA LYS A 637 4.11 -1.88 12.86
C LYS A 637 4.94 -3.14 13.13
N VAL A 638 4.30 -4.18 13.66
CA VAL A 638 4.95 -5.45 14.04
C VAL A 638 4.42 -6.60 13.19
N ILE A 639 5.25 -7.61 12.98
CA ILE A 639 4.90 -8.87 12.34
C ILE A 639 5.20 -10.03 13.29
N LEU A 640 4.24 -10.97 13.37
CA LEU A 640 4.41 -12.20 14.14
C LEU A 640 5.26 -13.20 13.36
N ASN A 641 6.25 -13.79 14.04
CA ASN A 641 6.99 -14.92 13.51
C ASN A 641 6.12 -16.19 13.60
N ALA A 642 5.64 -16.69 12.45
CA ALA A 642 4.81 -17.89 12.40
C ALA A 642 5.57 -19.19 12.67
N ALA A 643 6.90 -19.15 12.84
CA ALA A 643 7.66 -20.29 13.35
C ALA A 643 7.46 -20.51 14.86
N VAL A 644 6.98 -19.50 15.59
CA VAL A 644 6.68 -19.65 17.01
C VAL A 644 5.24 -20.13 17.18
N PRO A 645 5.01 -21.31 17.78
CA PRO A 645 3.67 -21.83 17.95
C PRO A 645 2.90 -20.98 18.97
N LYS A 646 1.68 -20.57 18.58
CA LYS A 646 0.75 -19.71 19.34
C LYS A 646 1.21 -18.25 19.49
N VAL A 647 0.26 -17.33 19.29
CA VAL A 647 0.47 -15.88 19.40
C VAL A 647 0.96 -15.47 20.79
N GLU A 648 0.40 -16.04 21.87
CA GLU A 648 0.80 -15.70 23.25
C GLU A 648 2.28 -16.00 23.53
N ARG A 649 2.81 -17.09 22.98
CA ARG A 649 4.23 -17.43 23.12
C ARG A 649 5.10 -16.46 22.33
N ALA A 650 4.69 -16.13 21.10
CA ALA A 650 5.40 -15.18 20.24
C ALA A 650 5.59 -13.81 20.92
N LEU A 651 4.62 -13.36 21.72
CA LEU A 651 4.73 -12.11 22.49
C LEU A 651 5.72 -12.15 23.66
N ARG A 652 6.10 -13.35 24.14
CA ARG A 652 6.97 -13.53 25.31
C ARG A 652 8.43 -13.80 24.95
N VAL A 653 8.69 -14.27 23.72
CA VAL A 653 10.03 -14.65 23.25
C VAL A 653 10.63 -13.55 22.37
N LEU A 654 11.95 -13.37 22.45
CA LEU A 654 12.64 -12.27 21.76
C LEU A 654 12.65 -12.41 20.22
N HIS A 655 12.50 -13.64 19.71
CA HIS A 655 12.47 -13.98 18.29
C HIS A 655 11.03 -14.16 17.75
N GLY A 656 10.01 -13.84 18.56
CA GLY A 656 8.61 -14.06 18.21
C GLY A 656 7.97 -12.89 17.45
N LEU A 657 8.59 -11.72 17.50
CA LEU A 657 8.15 -10.50 16.81
C LEU A 657 9.30 -9.90 16.01
N ALA A 658 8.98 -9.33 14.85
CA ALA A 658 9.85 -8.41 14.14
C ALA A 658 9.15 -7.07 13.90
N TYR A 659 9.93 -6.00 13.80
CA TYR A 659 9.48 -4.62 13.74
C TYR A 659 9.73 -4.05 12.34
N LEU A 660 8.70 -3.46 11.75
CA LEU A 660 8.78 -2.80 10.44
C LEU A 660 9.23 -1.35 10.63
N GLN A 661 10.27 -0.94 9.91
CA GLN A 661 10.81 0.42 9.91
C GLN A 661 10.90 0.98 8.49
N GLY A 662 10.82 2.31 8.35
CA GLY A 662 10.82 2.97 7.03
C GLY A 662 9.51 2.77 6.26
N ASP A 663 8.39 2.80 6.99
CA ASP A 663 7.00 2.68 6.52
C ASP A 663 6.70 1.61 5.43
N PRO A 664 7.04 0.32 5.66
CA PRO A 664 6.70 -0.75 4.71
C PRO A 664 5.18 -0.89 4.53
N VAL A 665 4.77 -1.23 3.31
CA VAL A 665 3.35 -1.38 2.95
C VAL A 665 2.99 -2.85 2.84
N THR A 666 2.01 -3.28 3.63
CA THR A 666 1.52 -4.67 3.61
C THR A 666 0.39 -4.82 2.61
N ALA A 667 0.50 -5.75 1.66
CA ALA A 667 -0.57 -6.15 0.74
C ALA A 667 -1.07 -7.55 1.10
N VAL A 668 -2.36 -7.65 1.44
CA VAL A 668 -3.05 -8.92 1.74
C VAL A 668 -4.18 -9.10 0.73
N PRO A 669 -3.85 -9.41 -0.54
CA PRO A 669 -4.87 -9.64 -1.54
C PRO A 669 -5.74 -10.86 -1.22
N TYR A 670 -6.98 -10.78 -1.70
CA TYR A 670 -7.89 -11.92 -1.80
C TYR A 670 -8.01 -12.23 -3.29
N GLY A 671 -7.40 -13.34 -3.72
CA GLY A 671 -7.53 -13.76 -5.11
C GLY A 671 -9.00 -13.95 -5.46
N MET A 672 -9.38 -13.66 -6.71
CA MET A 672 -10.77 -13.80 -7.12
C MET A 672 -11.27 -15.24 -6.94
N ASP A 673 -10.39 -16.22 -7.16
CA ASP A 673 -10.65 -17.63 -6.85
C ASP A 673 -10.96 -17.86 -5.37
N ASP A 674 -10.11 -17.40 -4.44
CA ASP A 674 -10.34 -17.50 -3.00
C ASP A 674 -11.69 -16.87 -2.58
N SER A 675 -12.02 -15.73 -3.16
CA SER A 675 -13.26 -15.01 -2.86
C SER A 675 -14.51 -15.71 -3.43
N ILE A 676 -14.41 -16.33 -4.60
CA ILE A 676 -15.47 -17.19 -5.16
C ILE A 676 -15.70 -18.40 -4.25
N TRP A 677 -14.63 -19.06 -3.80
CA TRP A 677 -14.70 -20.19 -2.86
C TRP A 677 -15.41 -19.80 -1.55
N LYS A 678 -15.13 -18.61 -1.00
CA LYS A 678 -15.80 -18.11 0.21
C LYS A 678 -17.32 -17.92 0.04
N ILE A 679 -17.79 -17.58 -1.15
CA ILE A 679 -19.23 -17.42 -1.44
C ILE A 679 -19.88 -18.77 -1.69
N GLY A 680 -19.26 -19.62 -2.51
CA GLY A 680 -19.81 -20.92 -2.90
C GLY A 680 -19.82 -21.95 -1.77
N GLY A 681 -18.96 -21.78 -0.76
CA GLY A 681 -18.70 -22.79 0.26
C GLY A 681 -17.86 -23.95 -0.26
N SER A 682 -17.45 -24.85 0.63
CA SER A 682 -16.93 -26.16 0.23
C SER A 682 -18.10 -27.04 -0.19
N ALA A 683 -18.28 -27.21 -1.50
CA ALA A 683 -19.25 -28.17 -2.04
C ALA A 683 -18.86 -29.62 -1.72
#